data_AF-A0A853ASF8-F1
#
_entry.id   AF-A0A853ASF8-F1
#
_cell.length_a   1.000
_cell.length_b   1.000
_cell.length_c   1.000
_cell.angle_alpha   90.00
_cell.angle_beta   90.00
_cell.angle_gamma   90.00
#
_symmetry.space_group_name_H-M   'P 1'
#
loop_
_entity.id
_entity.type
_entity.pdbx_description
1 polymer ?
#
loop_
_entity_poly.entity_id
_entity_poly.type
_entity_poly.pdbx_seq_one_letter_code
_entity_poly.pdbx_strand_id
1 'polypeptide(L)'
;MIRSVLGLASAALLAAGAAAPATAAPEAPPPQITPQPQQVEQLGADVPVPERVAVVVDPEVDRPTRDLLVAVLRSAGAQQVDVVEAGQQPDAPLAVRVGGLATEDVARGLRDAGVEVPPDLPAEGYALAVQDGSVVLGGVDSDGTYYAAQTLRQLVRGHAIAAAGIVDHPLMPLRGAIEGFYGSPWTHQERLDQLAFYGDVKLNTYVYAPKDDPYHREQWRDPYPADKLAELGELVEQGTAHHVRFTFALSPGLSICYSSEQDWQALVAKLQAMYDLGVRAFSLPLDDIDHTTWNCAEDEAKYGAPSPGSAGQAQVDLLNRVQREFIATHEGAKPLQTVPTEYSDTEDSPYKKTIREQLAPAVVMMWTGVGVVPPEITVPQAEEAAAVWGRKVFVWDNYPVNDYDATEGRLLLAPYAEREPGLHDQLSGIVLNPMNQASASKVAEFGAADFTWNDTAYDPQRAWQEAARYLAGGDPATTEALLAFFDLEHLAPTSNGQVWQPQAPELARRLDEFRATWADDKGAAIAALRPYAELIAAAPQRIRDGVADPAFAADAAPWLDATDLWGAALLASLDGLQARADGDEGAAEREFAEAADLARRAGEIQTIPGETRPQGPVRVGDGVLDTFIADAPGLR
;
A
#
# COMPACT_ATOMS: atom_id res chain seq x y z
N MET A 1 73.66 11.54 66.12
CA MET A 1 74.72 11.84 65.13
C MET A 1 74.06 11.90 63.76
N ILE A 2 73.79 13.12 63.24
CA ILE A 2 74.40 13.73 62.02
C ILE A 2 73.90 13.05 60.73
N ARG A 3 72.86 13.58 60.07
CA ARG A 3 72.82 14.56 58.92
C ARG A 3 73.20 13.90 57.57
N SER A 4 72.49 14.10 56.46
CA SER A 4 72.28 15.39 55.80
C SER A 4 71.08 15.44 54.84
N VAL A 5 70.51 16.65 54.74
CA VAL A 5 69.53 17.13 53.76
C VAL A 5 70.27 17.99 52.74
N LEU A 6 69.92 17.91 51.46
CA LEU A 6 70.08 19.02 50.50
C LEU A 6 68.91 18.98 49.50
N GLY A 7 68.17 20.08 49.43
CA GLY A 7 67.04 20.25 48.50
C GLY A 7 67.45 20.94 47.19
N LEU A 8 66.49 21.05 46.28
CA LEU A 8 66.47 22.05 45.20
C LEU A 8 65.02 22.24 44.76
N ALA A 9 64.60 23.51 44.70
CA ALA A 9 63.28 23.97 44.29
C ALA A 9 63.19 24.08 42.76
N SER A 10 62.04 23.75 42.18
CA SER A 10 61.71 23.96 40.76
C SER A 10 60.45 24.81 40.63
N ALA A 11 60.54 25.83 39.77
CA ALA A 11 59.52 26.83 39.50
C ALA A 11 58.32 26.26 38.73
N ALA A 12 57.12 26.76 39.04
CA ALA A 12 55.88 26.43 38.37
C ALA A 12 55.63 27.35 37.16
N LEU A 13 55.32 26.75 36.00
CA LEU A 13 54.75 27.42 34.84
C LEU A 13 53.29 26.96 34.69
N LEU A 14 52.37 27.93 34.68
CA LEU A 14 50.95 27.75 34.37
C LEU A 14 50.78 27.68 32.85
N ALA A 15 50.28 26.56 32.34
CA ALA A 15 49.81 26.41 30.97
C ALA A 15 48.27 26.38 30.98
N ALA A 16 47.64 27.34 30.29
CA ALA A 16 46.21 27.35 30.03
C ALA A 16 45.88 26.28 28.98
N GLY A 17 45.02 25.33 29.33
CA GLY A 17 44.52 24.30 28.42
C GLY A 17 43.44 24.88 27.50
N ALA A 18 43.71 24.87 26.19
CA ALA A 18 42.69 25.09 25.18
C ALA A 18 41.79 23.85 25.12
N ALA A 19 40.47 24.04 25.27
CA ALA A 19 39.49 22.99 25.03
C ALA A 19 39.51 22.59 23.56
N ALA A 20 39.66 21.29 23.29
CA ALA A 20 39.52 20.75 21.95
C ALA A 20 38.08 20.96 21.45
N PRO A 21 37.85 21.20 20.15
CA PRO A 21 36.51 21.28 19.59
C PRO A 21 35.83 19.93 19.78
N ALA A 22 34.56 19.95 20.21
CA ALA A 22 33.71 18.77 20.15
C ALA A 22 33.65 18.31 18.68
N THR A 23 34.08 17.08 18.42
CA THR A 23 33.90 16.42 17.12
C THR A 23 32.40 16.34 16.85
N ALA A 24 31.95 16.95 15.76
CA ALA A 24 30.58 16.81 15.27
C ALA A 24 30.23 15.31 15.15
N ALA A 25 29.01 14.95 15.59
CA ALA A 25 28.49 13.62 15.36
C ALA A 25 28.50 13.33 13.84
N PRO A 26 28.83 12.10 13.40
CA PRO A 26 28.80 11.76 11.99
C PRO A 26 27.41 12.02 11.42
N GLU A 27 27.36 12.67 10.26
CA GLU A 27 26.12 12.94 9.52
C GLU A 27 25.48 11.60 9.11
N ALA A 28 24.32 11.27 9.69
CA ALA A 28 23.61 10.05 9.36
C ALA A 28 22.83 10.25 8.05
N PRO A 29 22.81 9.28 7.11
CA PRO A 29 22.01 9.41 5.90
C PRO A 29 20.53 9.62 6.25
N PRO A 30 19.71 10.21 5.37
CA PRO A 30 18.27 10.32 5.56
C PRO A 30 17.63 8.94 5.84
N PRO A 31 16.48 8.87 6.53
CA PRO A 31 15.78 7.60 6.74
C PRO A 31 15.31 7.03 5.41
N GLN A 32 14.98 5.74 5.37
CA GLN A 32 14.28 5.19 4.23
C GLN A 32 12.93 5.91 4.08
N ILE A 33 12.65 6.39 2.87
CA ILE A 33 11.41 7.08 2.52
C ILE A 33 10.62 6.16 1.58
N THR A 34 9.34 5.96 1.86
CA THR A 34 8.44 5.19 1.01
C THR A 34 7.15 5.96 0.75
N PRO A 35 6.70 6.14 -0.51
CA PRO A 35 7.37 5.72 -1.73
C PRO A 35 8.75 6.34 -1.96
N GLN A 36 9.63 5.61 -2.62
CA GLN A 36 11.02 5.96 -2.90
C GLN A 36 11.08 7.20 -3.78
N PRO A 37 11.66 8.32 -3.29
CA PRO A 37 11.73 9.53 -4.08
C PRO A 37 12.60 9.38 -5.33
N GLN A 38 12.29 10.15 -6.36
CA GLN A 38 13.10 10.22 -7.58
C GLN A 38 14.53 10.69 -7.30
N GLN A 39 14.69 11.69 -6.41
CA GLN A 39 15.99 12.24 -6.03
C GLN A 39 16.01 12.56 -4.53
N VAL A 40 17.09 12.13 -3.86
CA VAL A 40 17.36 12.44 -2.45
C VAL A 40 18.84 12.77 -2.29
N GLU A 41 19.12 13.92 -1.69
CA GLU A 41 20.47 14.36 -1.35
C GLU A 41 20.56 14.67 0.14
N GLN A 42 21.68 14.34 0.76
CA GLN A 42 21.95 14.69 2.16
C GLN A 42 22.52 16.11 2.23
N LEU A 43 21.85 17.00 2.98
CA LEU A 43 22.22 18.43 3.05
C LEU A 43 23.01 18.81 4.31
N GLY A 44 23.33 17.85 5.17
CA GLY A 44 24.16 18.05 6.37
C GLY A 44 23.65 17.29 7.59
N ALA A 45 23.72 17.94 8.76
CA ALA A 45 23.26 17.39 10.02
C ALA A 45 21.76 17.62 10.25
N ASP A 46 21.10 16.68 10.92
CA ASP A 46 19.68 16.75 11.30
C ASP A 46 19.35 18.08 12.01
N VAL A 47 18.22 18.68 11.63
CA VAL A 47 17.75 19.97 12.15
C VAL A 47 16.91 19.73 13.42
N PRO A 48 17.35 20.22 14.60
CA PRO A 48 16.58 20.07 15.83
C PRO A 48 15.25 20.84 15.76
N VAL A 49 14.19 20.24 16.28
CA VAL A 49 12.88 20.89 16.37
C VAL A 49 12.74 21.56 17.74
N PRO A 50 12.68 22.91 17.80
CA PRO A 50 12.52 23.64 19.06
C PRO A 50 11.08 23.55 19.60
N GLU A 51 10.88 23.94 20.85
CA GLU A 51 9.54 23.98 21.48
C GLU A 51 8.56 24.90 20.73
N ARG A 52 9.07 25.96 20.08
CA ARG A 52 8.28 26.91 19.29
C ARG A 52 8.76 26.94 17.84
N VAL A 53 7.88 26.61 16.91
CA VAL A 53 8.13 26.60 15.47
C VAL A 53 7.13 27.54 14.79
N ALA A 54 7.54 28.21 13.71
CA ALA A 54 6.63 28.95 12.85
C ALA A 54 6.44 28.21 11.51
N VAL A 55 5.20 28.11 11.04
CA VAL A 55 4.85 27.62 9.71
C VAL A 55 4.35 28.80 8.90
N VAL A 56 5.13 29.22 7.90
CA VAL A 56 4.80 30.27 6.94
C VAL A 56 4.11 29.62 5.76
N VAL A 57 2.83 29.92 5.58
CA VAL A 57 1.95 29.23 4.64
C VAL A 57 1.50 30.17 3.53
N ASP A 58 1.67 29.74 2.29
CA ASP A 58 1.05 30.38 1.13
C ASP A 58 -0.50 30.24 1.19
N PRO A 59 -1.27 31.29 0.87
CA PRO A 59 -2.74 31.23 0.78
C PRO A 59 -3.31 30.00 0.07
N GLU A 60 -2.65 29.47 -0.96
CA GLU A 60 -3.15 28.35 -1.77
C GLU A 60 -2.97 26.96 -1.12
N VAL A 61 -2.18 26.84 -0.05
CA VAL A 61 -2.03 25.56 0.68
C VAL A 61 -3.34 25.22 1.38
N ASP A 62 -3.90 24.05 1.14
CA ASP A 62 -5.15 23.63 1.78
C ASP A 62 -5.02 23.39 3.30
N ARG A 63 -6.17 23.25 3.95
CA ARG A 63 -6.22 23.00 5.40
C ARG A 63 -5.65 21.64 5.80
N PRO A 64 -5.96 20.51 5.13
CA PRO A 64 -5.40 19.21 5.50
C PRO A 64 -3.87 19.19 5.50
N THR A 65 -3.22 19.79 4.50
CA THR A 65 -1.76 19.92 4.44
C THR A 65 -1.20 20.70 5.63
N ARG A 66 -1.86 21.82 6.01
CA ARG A 66 -1.46 22.61 7.18
C ARG A 66 -1.60 21.81 8.48
N ASP A 67 -2.71 21.11 8.65
CA ASP A 67 -3.01 20.31 9.83
C ASP A 67 -2.01 19.14 9.96
N LEU A 68 -1.64 18.49 8.84
CA LEU A 68 -0.59 17.48 8.78
C LEU A 68 0.78 18.04 9.21
N LEU A 69 1.20 19.18 8.66
CA LEU A 69 2.48 19.81 9.02
C LEU A 69 2.55 20.15 10.52
N VAL A 70 1.47 20.67 11.08
CA VAL A 70 1.37 20.94 12.53
C VAL A 70 1.50 19.64 13.33
N ALA A 71 0.86 18.55 12.89
CA ALA A 71 0.97 17.26 13.54
C ALA A 71 2.40 16.69 13.47
N VAL A 72 3.07 16.78 12.32
CA VAL A 72 4.46 16.36 12.12
C VAL A 72 5.43 17.13 13.01
N LEU A 73 5.27 18.45 13.12
CA LEU A 73 6.14 19.26 13.99
C LEU A 73 5.92 18.96 15.47
N ARG A 74 4.68 18.66 15.87
CA ARG A 74 4.36 18.24 17.24
C ARG A 74 4.91 16.86 17.56
N SER A 75 4.85 15.90 16.62
CA SER A 75 5.46 14.58 16.82
C SER A 75 6.98 14.67 16.95
N ALA A 76 7.59 15.67 16.30
CA ALA A 76 9.00 16.02 16.46
C ALA A 76 9.31 16.87 17.72
N GLY A 77 8.34 17.11 18.61
CA GLY A 77 8.56 17.73 19.92
C GLY A 77 8.21 19.22 20.03
N ALA A 78 7.69 19.86 18.98
CA ALA A 78 7.19 21.23 19.08
C ALA A 78 5.94 21.29 19.97
N GLN A 79 5.91 22.22 20.93
CA GLN A 79 4.75 22.47 21.80
C GLN A 79 3.86 23.60 21.27
N GLN A 80 4.48 24.61 20.66
CA GLN A 80 3.81 25.74 20.03
C GLN A 80 4.17 25.78 18.55
N VAL A 81 3.13 25.74 17.69
CA VAL A 81 3.28 25.87 16.24
C VAL A 81 2.47 27.09 15.80
N ASP A 82 3.16 28.17 15.45
CA ASP A 82 2.54 29.41 14.99
C ASP A 82 2.36 29.36 13.47
N VAL A 83 1.12 29.28 13.00
CA VAL A 83 0.81 29.31 11.56
C VAL A 83 0.60 30.77 11.15
N VAL A 84 1.43 31.25 10.23
CA VAL A 84 1.44 32.64 9.74
C VAL A 84 1.36 32.67 8.21
N GLU A 85 0.81 33.74 7.65
CA GLU A 85 0.70 33.92 6.21
C GLU A 85 2.05 34.34 5.58
N ALA A 86 2.24 33.96 4.31
CA ALA A 86 3.41 34.38 3.52
C ALA A 86 3.64 35.91 3.55
N GLY A 87 4.92 36.31 3.60
CA GLY A 87 5.33 37.71 3.73
C GLY A 87 5.40 38.27 5.16
N GLN A 88 4.92 37.52 6.17
CA GLN A 88 5.21 37.81 7.58
C GLN A 88 6.57 37.21 7.97
N GLN A 89 7.42 37.98 8.66
CA GLN A 89 8.68 37.46 9.14
C GLN A 89 8.43 36.61 10.40
N PRO A 90 8.70 35.29 10.37
CA PRO A 90 8.47 34.43 11.52
C PRO A 90 9.45 34.77 12.65
N ASP A 91 8.92 34.93 13.86
CA ASP A 91 9.71 35.10 15.10
C ASP A 91 9.78 33.76 15.85
N ALA A 92 10.47 32.79 15.26
CA ALA A 92 10.71 31.47 15.82
C ALA A 92 12.11 30.94 15.44
N PRO A 93 12.75 30.10 16.29
CA PRO A 93 14.07 29.53 15.99
C PRO A 93 14.10 28.59 14.77
N LEU A 94 12.97 27.98 14.44
CA LEU A 94 12.78 27.18 13.23
C LEU A 94 11.58 27.72 12.45
N ALA A 95 11.79 27.95 11.15
CA ALA A 95 10.74 28.37 10.23
C ALA A 95 10.53 27.30 9.14
N VAL A 96 9.29 26.85 9.00
CA VAL A 96 8.84 25.96 7.93
C VAL A 96 8.09 26.79 6.90
N ARG A 97 8.53 26.79 5.65
CA ARG A 97 7.86 27.49 4.54
C ARG A 97 7.18 26.47 3.65
N VAL A 98 5.90 26.66 3.37
CA VAL A 98 5.11 25.76 2.53
C VAL A 98 4.27 26.55 1.53
N GLY A 99 4.27 26.12 0.27
CA GLY A 99 3.51 26.76 -0.80
C GLY A 99 3.74 26.12 -2.17
N GLY A 100 3.36 26.83 -3.23
CA GLY A 100 3.68 26.41 -4.59
C GLY A 100 5.17 26.60 -4.92
N LEU A 101 5.69 25.81 -5.85
CA LEU A 101 7.08 25.94 -6.33
C LEU A 101 7.41 27.30 -6.92
N ALA A 102 6.41 28.02 -7.45
CA ALA A 102 6.57 29.36 -8.01
C ALA A 102 6.57 30.48 -6.95
N THR A 103 6.16 30.19 -5.71
CA THR A 103 6.10 31.17 -4.62
C THR A 103 7.50 31.65 -4.28
N GLU A 104 7.73 32.97 -4.28
CA GLU A 104 9.07 33.57 -4.19
C GLU A 104 9.87 33.06 -2.98
N ASP A 105 9.24 32.96 -1.81
CA ASP A 105 9.85 32.48 -0.57
C ASP A 105 10.25 31.01 -0.64
N VAL A 106 9.40 30.17 -1.24
CA VAL A 106 9.65 28.73 -1.43
C VAL A 106 10.78 28.54 -2.45
N ALA A 107 10.66 29.17 -3.62
CA ALA A 107 11.64 29.08 -4.69
C ALA A 107 13.02 29.57 -4.26
N ARG A 108 13.09 30.66 -3.48
CA ARG A 108 14.34 31.14 -2.89
C ARG A 108 14.89 30.16 -1.88
N GLY A 109 14.06 29.66 -0.96
CA GLY A 109 14.50 28.71 0.07
C GLY A 109 15.09 27.43 -0.52
N LEU A 110 14.48 26.88 -1.57
CA LEU A 110 15.01 25.71 -2.29
C LEU A 110 16.35 26.01 -2.98
N ARG A 111 16.47 27.17 -3.66
CA ARG A 111 17.73 27.59 -4.31
C ARG A 111 18.86 27.84 -3.31
N ASP A 112 18.56 28.48 -2.19
CA ASP A 112 19.53 28.78 -1.14
C ASP A 112 20.05 27.47 -0.50
N ALA A 113 19.21 26.43 -0.46
CA ALA A 113 19.58 25.08 -0.03
C ALA A 113 20.28 24.24 -1.10
N GLY A 114 20.43 24.76 -2.33
CA GLY A 114 21.08 24.05 -3.44
C GLY A 114 20.20 22.99 -4.13
N VAL A 115 18.88 22.96 -3.86
CA VAL A 115 17.96 22.00 -4.49
C VAL A 115 17.56 22.50 -5.88
N GLU A 116 18.00 21.79 -6.92
CA GLU A 116 17.70 22.11 -8.32
C GLU A 116 16.34 21.51 -8.74
N VAL A 117 15.30 22.35 -8.83
CA VAL A 117 13.97 21.92 -9.27
C VAL A 117 13.84 22.01 -10.81
N PRO A 118 13.50 20.92 -11.51
CA PRO A 118 13.22 20.95 -12.94
C PRO A 118 12.04 21.89 -13.26
N PRO A 119 12.10 22.67 -14.36
CA PRO A 119 11.03 23.59 -14.72
C PRO A 119 9.73 22.91 -15.16
N ASP A 120 9.80 21.63 -15.51
CA ASP A 120 8.73 20.79 -16.06
C ASP A 120 8.36 19.62 -15.13
N LEU A 121 8.54 19.80 -13.81
CA LEU A 121 8.14 18.81 -12.82
C LEU A 121 6.63 18.44 -12.98
N PRO A 122 6.27 17.15 -13.05
CA PRO A 122 4.88 16.72 -13.31
C PRO A 122 3.90 17.11 -12.21
N ALA A 123 2.59 17.01 -12.51
CA ALA A 123 1.53 17.10 -11.50
C ALA A 123 1.78 16.15 -10.34
N GLU A 124 1.33 16.51 -9.13
CA GLU A 124 1.65 15.84 -7.87
C GLU A 124 3.14 15.86 -7.48
N GLY A 125 4.00 16.48 -8.30
CA GLY A 125 5.41 16.65 -8.02
C GLY A 125 5.69 17.72 -6.96
N TYR A 126 6.81 17.58 -6.27
CA TYR A 126 7.23 18.51 -5.23
C TYR A 126 8.75 18.57 -5.06
N ALA A 127 9.20 19.60 -4.36
CA ALA A 127 10.56 19.70 -3.84
C ALA A 127 10.52 20.04 -2.35
N LEU A 128 11.50 19.52 -1.62
CA LEU A 128 11.65 19.71 -0.18
C LEU A 128 13.12 19.95 0.17
N ALA A 129 13.37 20.86 1.09
CA ALA A 129 14.70 21.08 1.66
C ALA A 129 14.62 21.20 3.19
N VAL A 130 15.47 20.47 3.88
CA VAL A 130 15.71 20.57 5.33
C VAL A 130 17.19 20.87 5.53
N GLN A 131 17.50 22.10 5.98
CA GLN A 131 18.89 22.53 6.19
C GLN A 131 18.94 23.69 7.21
N ASP A 132 19.94 23.69 8.10
CA ASP A 132 20.34 24.81 8.97
C ASP A 132 19.23 25.79 9.40
N GLY A 133 18.28 25.32 10.21
CA GLY A 133 17.22 26.16 10.79
C GLY A 133 16.10 26.56 9.83
N SER A 134 16.03 25.95 8.65
CA SER A 134 14.98 26.15 7.65
C SER A 134 14.45 24.83 7.11
N VAL A 135 13.12 24.74 6.99
CA VAL A 135 12.43 23.68 6.25
C VAL A 135 11.61 24.36 5.16
N VAL A 136 11.69 23.85 3.93
CA VAL A 136 10.99 24.40 2.78
C VAL A 136 10.29 23.27 2.04
N LEU A 137 9.01 23.45 1.73
CA LEU A 137 8.18 22.52 0.98
C LEU A 137 7.51 23.27 -0.17
N GLY A 138 7.68 22.77 -1.38
CA GLY A 138 7.10 23.35 -2.59
C GLY A 138 6.42 22.30 -3.44
N GLY A 139 5.12 22.41 -3.68
CA GLY A 139 4.39 21.54 -4.61
C GLY A 139 4.17 22.19 -5.98
N VAL A 140 4.02 21.37 -7.03
CA VAL A 140 3.50 21.79 -8.33
C VAL A 140 2.03 22.18 -8.21
N ASP A 141 1.28 21.46 -7.38
CA ASP A 141 -0.13 21.64 -7.06
C ASP A 141 -0.39 21.32 -5.57
N SER A 142 -1.66 21.33 -5.15
CA SER A 142 -2.06 20.99 -3.78
C SER A 142 -1.65 19.58 -3.39
N ASP A 143 -1.77 18.62 -4.30
CA ASP A 143 -1.44 17.21 -4.09
C ASP A 143 0.07 17.05 -3.84
N GLY A 144 0.90 17.68 -4.68
CA GLY A 144 2.36 17.69 -4.47
C GLY A 144 2.76 18.36 -3.15
N THR A 145 2.07 19.42 -2.74
CA THR A 145 2.36 20.09 -1.46
C THR A 145 2.02 19.18 -0.28
N TYR A 146 0.89 18.46 -0.33
CA TYR A 146 0.52 17.46 0.66
C TYR A 146 1.53 16.30 0.70
N TYR A 147 1.97 15.81 -0.47
CA TYR A 147 2.97 14.74 -0.55
C TYR A 147 4.36 15.17 -0.04
N ALA A 148 4.73 16.44 -0.19
CA ALA A 148 5.92 16.99 0.45
C ALA A 148 5.81 16.92 1.99
N ALA A 149 4.64 17.24 2.55
CA ALA A 149 4.40 17.14 3.99
C ALA A 149 4.43 15.68 4.47
N GLN A 150 3.91 14.75 3.67
CA GLN A 150 4.01 13.31 3.95
C GLN A 150 5.46 12.80 3.92
N THR A 151 6.30 13.32 3.04
CA THR A 151 7.74 13.03 3.05
C THR A 151 8.43 13.64 4.26
N LEU A 152 8.08 14.88 4.64
CA LEU A 152 8.60 15.50 5.87
C LEU A 152 8.28 14.67 7.11
N ARG A 153 7.07 14.07 7.20
CA ARG A 153 6.67 13.15 8.28
C ARG A 153 7.69 12.02 8.45
N GLN A 154 8.17 11.44 7.35
CA GLN A 154 9.11 10.32 7.36
C GLN A 154 10.54 10.75 7.68
N LEU A 155 10.89 12.01 7.48
CA LEU A 155 12.20 12.56 7.84
C LEU A 155 12.36 12.84 9.35
N VAL A 156 11.27 12.80 10.14
CA VAL A 156 11.34 13.02 11.59
C VAL A 156 12.07 11.89 12.30
N ARG A 157 13.02 12.25 13.16
CA ARG A 157 13.82 11.35 14.00
C ARG A 157 13.87 11.86 15.44
N GLY A 158 12.98 11.35 16.28
CA GLY A 158 12.87 11.83 17.66
C GLY A 158 12.50 13.32 17.68
N HIS A 159 13.41 14.17 18.16
CA HIS A 159 13.19 15.63 18.27
C HIS A 159 13.92 16.44 17.17
N ALA A 160 14.19 15.82 16.03
CA ALA A 160 14.89 16.43 14.91
C ALA A 160 14.28 15.97 13.57
N ILE A 161 14.61 16.67 12.49
CA ILE A 161 14.25 16.32 11.11
C ILE A 161 15.54 16.07 10.34
N ALA A 162 15.65 14.94 9.66
CA ALA A 162 16.82 14.60 8.87
C ALA A 162 17.06 15.63 7.77
N ALA A 163 18.32 16.10 7.64
CA ALA A 163 18.68 17.09 6.63
C ALA A 163 18.76 16.46 5.24
N ALA A 164 17.83 16.86 4.38
CA ALA A 164 17.68 16.30 3.05
C ALA A 164 17.17 17.34 2.04
N GLY A 165 17.63 17.20 0.80
CA GLY A 165 17.11 17.86 -0.39
C GLY A 165 16.42 16.81 -1.25
N ILE A 166 15.18 17.05 -1.61
CA ILE A 166 14.34 16.08 -2.33
C ILE A 166 13.66 16.80 -3.49
N VAL A 167 13.68 16.16 -4.65
CA VAL A 167 12.84 16.52 -5.80
C VAL A 167 12.17 15.23 -6.24
N ASP A 168 10.84 15.24 -6.27
CA ASP A 168 10.08 14.00 -6.35
C ASP A 168 8.76 14.20 -7.09
N HIS A 169 8.28 13.11 -7.68
CA HIS A 169 7.02 13.03 -8.42
C HIS A 169 6.66 11.56 -8.69
N PRO A 170 5.37 11.23 -8.89
CA PRO A 170 4.97 9.88 -9.26
C PRO A 170 5.27 9.61 -10.75
N LEU A 171 5.67 8.38 -11.06
CA LEU A 171 5.75 7.89 -12.45
C LEU A 171 4.37 7.53 -13.03
N MET A 172 3.43 7.09 -12.18
CA MET A 172 2.05 6.77 -12.59
C MET A 172 1.01 7.76 -12.01
N PRO A 173 0.11 8.32 -12.84
CA PRO A 173 -0.85 9.34 -12.39
C PRO A 173 -2.09 8.79 -11.65
N LEU A 174 -2.38 7.50 -11.78
CA LEU A 174 -3.45 6.80 -11.06
C LEU A 174 -2.86 5.67 -10.23
N ARG A 175 -3.06 5.74 -8.91
CA ARG A 175 -2.43 4.83 -7.94
C ARG A 175 -3.40 4.58 -6.80
N GLY A 176 -3.73 3.33 -6.50
CA GLY A 176 -4.45 3.03 -5.25
C GLY A 176 -5.18 1.71 -5.26
N ALA A 177 -6.45 1.71 -4.89
CA ALA A 177 -7.24 0.51 -4.71
C ALA A 177 -8.64 0.60 -5.32
N ILE A 178 -9.20 -0.55 -5.65
CA ILE A 178 -10.57 -0.75 -6.08
C ILE A 178 -11.22 -1.79 -5.17
N GLU A 179 -12.28 -1.41 -4.44
CA GLU A 179 -13.03 -2.34 -3.59
C GLU A 179 -13.90 -3.25 -4.46
N GLY A 180 -13.26 -4.18 -5.17
CA GLY A 180 -13.86 -4.98 -6.23
C GLY A 180 -14.09 -6.45 -5.89
N PHE A 181 -13.68 -6.88 -4.69
CA PHE A 181 -13.78 -8.25 -4.20
C PHE A 181 -15.23 -8.68 -3.91
N TYR A 182 -15.44 -9.99 -3.92
CA TYR A 182 -16.68 -10.63 -3.48
C TYR A 182 -16.62 -10.97 -1.98
N GLY A 183 -17.78 -11.04 -1.32
CA GLY A 183 -17.87 -11.30 0.12
C GLY A 183 -18.18 -10.03 0.91
N SER A 184 -18.02 -10.08 2.24
CA SER A 184 -18.39 -8.95 3.09
C SER A 184 -17.65 -7.68 2.63
N PRO A 185 -18.37 -6.58 2.33
CA PRO A 185 -17.75 -5.31 2.03
C PRO A 185 -17.03 -4.76 3.27
N TRP A 186 -16.09 -3.84 3.04
CA TRP A 186 -15.46 -3.14 4.14
C TRP A 186 -16.48 -2.32 4.93
N THR A 187 -16.28 -2.28 6.24
CA THR A 187 -17.05 -1.41 7.11
C THR A 187 -16.74 0.06 6.80
N HIS A 188 -17.64 0.96 7.20
CA HIS A 188 -17.42 2.39 7.02
C HIS A 188 -16.12 2.87 7.69
N GLN A 189 -15.81 2.33 8.86
CA GLN A 189 -14.60 2.71 9.60
C GLN A 189 -13.32 2.20 8.92
N GLU A 190 -13.34 0.98 8.36
CA GLU A 190 -12.23 0.45 7.55
C GLU A 190 -12.00 1.31 6.30
N ARG A 191 -13.06 1.75 5.61
CA ARG A 191 -12.92 2.64 4.44
C ARG A 191 -12.32 3.99 4.82
N LEU A 192 -12.74 4.58 5.95
CA LEU A 192 -12.18 5.85 6.43
C LEU A 192 -10.68 5.72 6.76
N ASP A 193 -10.31 4.60 7.41
CA ASP A 193 -8.93 4.28 7.75
C ASP A 193 -8.08 4.01 6.49
N GLN A 194 -8.62 3.28 5.51
CA GLN A 194 -7.96 3.04 4.24
C GLN A 194 -7.69 4.32 3.44
N LEU A 195 -8.67 5.24 3.38
CA LEU A 195 -8.48 6.55 2.73
C LEU A 195 -7.39 7.37 3.42
N ALA A 196 -7.26 7.29 4.75
CA ALA A 196 -6.18 7.95 5.48
C ALA A 196 -4.82 7.32 5.16
N PHE A 197 -4.75 5.98 5.17
CA PHE A 197 -3.57 5.23 4.80
C PHE A 197 -3.09 5.53 3.39
N TYR A 198 -3.99 5.59 2.40
CA TYR A 198 -3.64 5.91 1.02
C TYR A 198 -2.94 7.27 0.90
N GLY A 199 -3.42 8.29 1.61
CA GLY A 199 -2.75 9.59 1.68
C GLY A 199 -1.35 9.52 2.29
N ASP A 200 -1.18 8.68 3.33
CA ASP A 200 0.09 8.47 4.02
C ASP A 200 1.18 7.86 3.13
N VAL A 201 0.79 7.01 2.18
CA VAL A 201 1.67 6.36 1.21
C VAL A 201 1.57 6.95 -0.20
N LYS A 202 0.93 8.11 -0.36
CA LYS A 202 0.79 8.84 -1.64
C LYS A 202 0.01 8.09 -2.75
N LEU A 203 -0.86 7.16 -2.38
CA LEU A 203 -1.91 6.65 -3.26
C LEU A 203 -3.00 7.72 -3.41
N ASN A 204 -3.54 7.89 -4.61
CA ASN A 204 -4.47 8.98 -4.94
C ASN A 204 -5.82 8.51 -5.49
N THR A 205 -6.09 7.22 -5.56
CA THR A 205 -7.30 6.68 -6.18
C THR A 205 -7.92 5.62 -5.29
N TYR A 206 -9.19 5.80 -4.96
CA TYR A 206 -10.02 4.75 -4.35
C TYR A 206 -11.29 4.59 -5.17
N VAL A 207 -11.49 3.41 -5.76
CA VAL A 207 -12.69 3.10 -6.54
C VAL A 207 -13.68 2.36 -5.65
N TYR A 208 -14.75 3.04 -5.28
CA TYR A 208 -15.88 2.48 -4.55
C TYR A 208 -16.70 1.62 -5.51
N ALA A 209 -16.48 0.30 -5.49
CA ALA A 209 -17.17 -0.68 -6.32
C ALA A 209 -17.66 -1.94 -5.56
N PRO A 210 -18.09 -1.84 -4.28
CA PRO A 210 -18.43 -3.02 -3.49
C PRO A 210 -19.52 -3.83 -4.17
N LYS A 211 -19.22 -5.10 -4.44
CA LYS A 211 -20.10 -6.00 -5.21
C LYS A 211 -21.43 -6.28 -4.50
N ASP A 212 -21.46 -6.20 -3.17
CA ASP A 212 -22.63 -6.44 -2.34
C ASP A 212 -23.48 -5.17 -2.07
N ASP A 213 -23.10 -4.00 -2.61
CA ASP A 213 -23.95 -2.80 -2.58
C ASP A 213 -25.00 -2.83 -3.71
N PRO A 214 -26.29 -3.05 -3.40
CA PRO A 214 -27.31 -3.18 -4.43
C PRO A 214 -27.49 -1.89 -5.24
N TYR A 215 -27.24 -0.73 -4.65
CA TYR A 215 -27.42 0.56 -5.31
C TYR A 215 -26.29 0.89 -6.30
N HIS A 216 -25.17 0.16 -6.22
CA HIS A 216 -24.09 0.21 -7.18
C HIS A 216 -24.38 -0.66 -8.42
N ARG A 217 -25.09 -1.80 -8.25
CA ARG A 217 -25.26 -2.81 -9.32
C ARG A 217 -26.70 -3.23 -9.59
N GLU A 218 -27.36 -4.04 -8.75
CA GLU A 218 -28.69 -4.60 -9.05
C GLU A 218 -29.79 -3.54 -9.14
N GLN A 219 -29.74 -2.55 -8.25
CA GLN A 219 -30.69 -1.44 -8.08
C GLN A 219 -30.05 -0.12 -8.52
N TRP A 220 -29.19 -0.15 -9.54
CA TRP A 220 -28.42 1.03 -9.99
C TRP A 220 -29.29 2.25 -10.36
N ARG A 221 -30.54 2.02 -10.77
CA ARG A 221 -31.52 3.08 -11.09
C ARG A 221 -32.07 3.77 -9.85
N ASP A 222 -32.10 3.09 -8.72
CA ASP A 222 -32.72 3.60 -7.50
C ASP A 222 -31.76 4.57 -6.79
N PRO A 223 -32.29 5.66 -6.21
CA PRO A 223 -31.47 6.57 -5.41
C PRO A 223 -30.98 5.87 -4.14
N TYR A 224 -29.79 6.26 -3.66
CA TYR A 224 -29.34 5.83 -2.34
C TYR A 224 -30.27 6.36 -1.25
N PRO A 225 -30.53 5.57 -0.19
CA PRO A 225 -31.11 6.04 1.05
C PRO A 225 -30.30 7.20 1.66
N ALA A 226 -30.96 8.08 2.42
CA ALA A 226 -30.35 9.30 2.93
C ALA A 226 -29.19 9.04 3.93
N ASP A 227 -29.30 8.00 4.73
CA ASP A 227 -28.25 7.53 5.64
C ASP A 227 -27.03 7.02 4.86
N LYS A 228 -27.24 6.25 3.79
CA LYS A 228 -26.15 5.79 2.91
C LYS A 228 -25.50 6.93 2.11
N LEU A 229 -26.27 7.92 1.67
CA LEU A 229 -25.70 9.13 1.08
C LEU A 229 -24.84 9.91 2.08
N ALA A 230 -25.24 9.97 3.36
CA ALA A 230 -24.43 10.63 4.39
C ALA A 230 -23.10 9.89 4.63
N GLU A 231 -23.13 8.55 4.75
CA GLU A 231 -21.92 7.73 4.85
C GLU A 231 -20.99 7.95 3.64
N LEU A 232 -21.52 7.93 2.41
CA LEU A 232 -20.74 8.20 1.20
C LEU A 232 -20.16 9.62 1.20
N GLY A 233 -20.86 10.60 1.76
CA GLY A 233 -20.38 11.97 1.89
C GLY A 233 -19.17 12.07 2.82
N GLU A 234 -19.22 11.36 3.95
CA GLU A 234 -18.07 11.26 4.86
C GLU A 234 -16.85 10.63 4.17
N LEU A 235 -17.04 9.60 3.33
CA LEU A 235 -15.94 9.01 2.56
C LEU A 235 -15.36 9.98 1.52
N VAL A 236 -16.21 10.79 0.87
CA VAL A 236 -15.74 11.82 -0.08
C VAL A 236 -14.93 12.90 0.63
N GLU A 237 -15.38 13.36 1.80
CA GLU A 237 -14.66 14.32 2.63
C GLU A 237 -13.32 13.73 3.11
N GLN A 238 -13.32 12.48 3.59
CA GLN A 238 -12.12 11.77 4.01
C GLN A 238 -11.12 11.62 2.87
N GLY A 239 -11.57 11.19 1.68
CA GLY A 239 -10.70 11.10 0.50
C GLY A 239 -10.11 12.46 0.13
N THR A 240 -10.93 13.51 0.12
CA THR A 240 -10.46 14.88 -0.16
C THR A 240 -9.42 15.35 0.85
N ALA A 241 -9.62 15.08 2.14
CA ALA A 241 -8.69 15.46 3.20
C ALA A 241 -7.33 14.75 3.10
N HIS A 242 -7.29 13.59 2.46
CA HIS A 242 -6.07 12.78 2.30
C HIS A 242 -5.54 12.77 0.86
N HIS A 243 -6.03 13.67 -0.01
CA HIS A 243 -5.64 13.77 -1.42
C HIS A 243 -5.86 12.46 -2.21
N VAL A 244 -6.93 11.76 -1.86
CA VAL A 244 -7.41 10.54 -2.52
C VAL A 244 -8.69 10.86 -3.29
N ARG A 245 -8.66 10.55 -4.60
CA ARG A 245 -9.81 10.66 -5.50
C ARG A 245 -10.78 9.52 -5.19
N PHE A 246 -11.82 9.85 -4.43
CA PHE A 246 -12.98 8.99 -4.30
C PHE A 246 -13.66 8.86 -5.67
N THR A 247 -13.59 7.67 -6.26
CA THR A 247 -14.14 7.34 -7.57
C THR A 247 -15.39 6.50 -7.37
N PHE A 248 -16.56 7.07 -7.68
CA PHE A 248 -17.81 6.34 -7.59
C PHE A 248 -17.99 5.44 -8.82
N ALA A 249 -18.01 4.12 -8.62
CA ALA A 249 -18.39 3.20 -9.67
C ALA A 249 -19.92 3.03 -9.73
N LEU A 250 -20.45 2.73 -10.92
CA LEU A 250 -21.83 2.34 -11.13
C LEU A 250 -21.84 1.25 -12.19
N SER A 251 -22.34 0.05 -11.87
CA SER A 251 -22.33 -1.12 -12.75
C SER A 251 -23.74 -1.43 -13.28
N PRO A 252 -24.23 -0.72 -14.31
CA PRO A 252 -25.61 -0.87 -14.76
C PRO A 252 -25.85 -2.10 -15.66
N GLY A 253 -24.78 -2.80 -16.03
CA GLY A 253 -24.76 -3.79 -17.12
C GLY A 253 -25.73 -4.97 -16.95
N LEU A 254 -26.09 -5.34 -15.72
CA LEU A 254 -27.02 -6.45 -15.45
C LEU A 254 -28.43 -6.24 -16.04
N SER A 255 -28.84 -4.98 -16.25
CA SER A 255 -30.22 -4.69 -16.66
C SER A 255 -30.39 -3.45 -17.51
N ILE A 256 -29.32 -2.72 -17.85
CA ILE A 256 -29.41 -1.53 -18.70
C ILE A 256 -29.92 -1.88 -20.10
N CYS A 257 -30.86 -1.07 -20.58
CA CYS A 257 -31.24 -0.96 -21.97
C CYS A 257 -30.50 0.26 -22.55
N TYR A 258 -29.46 0.03 -23.34
CA TYR A 258 -28.55 1.10 -23.82
C TYR A 258 -29.27 2.16 -24.68
N SER A 259 -30.36 1.76 -25.33
CA SER A 259 -31.20 2.60 -26.19
C SER A 259 -32.32 3.33 -25.45
N SER A 260 -32.56 3.02 -24.17
CA SER A 260 -33.65 3.60 -23.38
C SER A 260 -33.25 4.97 -22.82
N GLU A 261 -34.04 5.99 -23.15
CA GLU A 261 -33.86 7.32 -22.55
C GLU A 261 -34.24 7.32 -21.06
N GLN A 262 -35.11 6.42 -20.60
CA GLN A 262 -35.43 6.29 -19.18
C GLN A 262 -34.22 5.82 -18.37
N ASP A 263 -33.50 4.83 -18.89
CA ASP A 263 -32.28 4.31 -18.26
C ASP A 263 -31.16 5.36 -18.27
N TRP A 264 -31.03 6.09 -19.39
CA TRP A 264 -30.13 7.22 -19.46
C TRP A 264 -30.41 8.26 -18.36
N GLN A 265 -31.66 8.66 -18.17
CA GLN A 265 -32.03 9.65 -17.15
C GLN A 265 -31.77 9.13 -15.72
N ALA A 266 -32.03 7.84 -15.46
CA ALA A 266 -31.71 7.22 -14.18
C ALA A 266 -30.20 7.22 -13.90
N LEU A 267 -29.39 6.89 -14.92
CA LEU A 267 -27.93 6.91 -14.83
C LEU A 267 -27.43 8.31 -14.50
N VAL A 268 -27.87 9.32 -15.26
CA VAL A 268 -27.47 10.72 -15.03
C VAL A 268 -27.91 11.20 -13.66
N ALA A 269 -29.13 10.88 -13.22
CA ALA A 269 -29.60 11.26 -11.90
C ALA A 269 -28.74 10.67 -10.76
N LYS A 270 -28.31 9.41 -10.92
CA LYS A 270 -27.41 8.74 -9.97
C LYS A 270 -26.04 9.41 -9.91
N LEU A 271 -25.42 9.65 -11.08
CA LEU A 271 -24.12 10.34 -11.14
C LEU A 271 -24.21 11.77 -10.62
N GLN A 272 -25.30 12.49 -10.90
CA GLN A 272 -25.53 13.84 -10.40
C GLN A 272 -25.61 13.87 -8.87
N ALA A 273 -26.34 12.94 -8.25
CA ALA A 273 -26.45 12.87 -6.80
C ALA A 273 -25.07 12.71 -6.13
N MET A 274 -24.19 11.90 -6.72
CA MET A 274 -22.82 11.73 -6.25
C MET A 274 -21.94 12.95 -6.53
N TYR A 275 -22.12 13.62 -7.68
CA TYR A 275 -21.42 14.87 -7.97
C TYR A 275 -21.79 15.98 -6.96
N ASP A 276 -23.07 16.11 -6.64
CA ASP A 276 -23.59 17.07 -5.67
C ASP A 276 -23.06 16.80 -4.25
N LEU A 277 -22.75 15.53 -3.95
CA LEU A 277 -22.10 15.10 -2.72
C LEU A 277 -20.60 15.43 -2.66
N GLY A 278 -19.99 15.81 -3.78
CA GLY A 278 -18.57 16.17 -3.87
C GLY A 278 -17.72 15.21 -4.71
N VAL A 279 -18.29 14.11 -5.21
CA VAL A 279 -17.55 13.19 -6.10
C VAL A 279 -17.14 13.90 -7.38
N ARG A 280 -15.89 13.70 -7.79
CA ARG A 280 -15.35 14.24 -9.05
C ARG A 280 -14.78 13.18 -9.98
N ALA A 281 -14.63 11.93 -9.54
CA ALA A 281 -14.20 10.82 -10.37
C ALA A 281 -15.31 9.77 -10.45
N PHE A 282 -15.53 9.24 -11.65
CA PHE A 282 -16.60 8.28 -11.91
C PHE A 282 -16.07 7.11 -12.73
N SER A 283 -16.54 5.91 -12.39
CA SER A 283 -16.32 4.70 -13.16
C SER A 283 -17.66 4.11 -13.61
N LEU A 284 -17.72 3.61 -14.83
CA LEU A 284 -18.87 2.85 -15.32
C LEU A 284 -18.40 1.45 -15.76
N PRO A 285 -18.25 0.50 -14.81
CA PRO A 285 -17.83 -0.86 -15.11
C PRO A 285 -18.92 -1.64 -15.86
N LEU A 286 -18.48 -2.41 -16.84
CA LEU A 286 -19.28 -3.28 -17.70
C LEU A 286 -18.67 -4.70 -17.73
N ASP A 287 -17.99 -5.07 -16.64
CA ASP A 287 -17.47 -6.38 -16.31
C ASP A 287 -18.58 -7.35 -15.88
N ASP A 288 -18.31 -8.65 -15.98
CA ASP A 288 -19.17 -9.72 -15.49
C ASP A 288 -20.63 -9.63 -15.98
N ILE A 289 -20.80 -9.33 -17.27
CA ILE A 289 -22.07 -9.31 -17.98
C ILE A 289 -22.00 -10.10 -19.28
N ASP A 290 -23.16 -10.48 -19.80
CA ASP A 290 -23.28 -11.21 -21.06
C ASP A 290 -23.42 -10.24 -22.24
N HIS A 291 -22.52 -10.33 -23.22
CA HIS A 291 -22.61 -9.59 -24.47
C HIS A 291 -23.33 -10.36 -25.60
N THR A 292 -23.84 -11.56 -25.30
CA THR A 292 -24.57 -12.44 -26.23
C THR A 292 -26.09 -12.37 -26.07
N THR A 293 -26.58 -11.56 -25.14
CA THR A 293 -28.01 -11.31 -24.92
C THR A 293 -28.29 -9.82 -24.76
N TRP A 294 -29.52 -9.40 -25.09
CA TRP A 294 -29.99 -8.03 -24.85
C TRP A 294 -30.95 -7.99 -23.68
N ASN A 295 -30.87 -6.92 -22.88
CA ASN A 295 -31.79 -6.68 -21.76
C ASN A 295 -33.15 -6.13 -22.22
N CYS A 296 -33.25 -5.62 -23.46
CA CYS A 296 -34.46 -5.05 -24.01
C CYS A 296 -34.53 -5.21 -25.54
N ALA A 297 -35.75 -5.19 -26.09
CA ALA A 297 -35.97 -5.27 -27.54
C ALA A 297 -35.52 -4.01 -28.31
N GLU A 298 -35.40 -2.88 -27.62
CA GLU A 298 -34.97 -1.61 -28.22
C GLU A 298 -33.49 -1.65 -28.62
N ASP A 299 -32.64 -2.32 -27.84
CA ASP A 299 -31.23 -2.54 -28.17
C ASP A 299 -31.09 -3.45 -29.39
N GLU A 300 -31.88 -4.51 -29.48
CA GLU A 300 -31.89 -5.36 -30.68
C GLU A 300 -32.32 -4.57 -31.93
N ALA A 301 -33.30 -3.67 -31.79
CA ALA A 301 -33.75 -2.83 -32.88
C ALA A 301 -32.69 -1.79 -33.32
N LYS A 302 -31.89 -1.27 -32.39
CA LYS A 302 -30.86 -0.25 -32.67
C LYS A 302 -29.53 -0.86 -33.13
N TYR A 303 -29.07 -1.91 -32.46
CA TYR A 303 -27.74 -2.49 -32.63
C TYR A 303 -27.74 -3.80 -33.42
N GLY A 304 -28.91 -4.39 -33.68
CA GLY A 304 -29.06 -5.69 -34.33
C GLY A 304 -28.97 -6.86 -33.35
N ALA A 305 -28.79 -8.07 -33.88
CA ALA A 305 -28.65 -9.28 -33.06
C ALA A 305 -27.43 -9.19 -32.12
N PRO A 306 -27.53 -9.73 -30.88
CA PRO A 306 -26.45 -9.63 -29.92
C PRO A 306 -25.20 -10.40 -30.37
N SER A 307 -24.06 -9.76 -30.23
CA SER A 307 -22.73 -10.21 -30.64
C SER A 307 -21.67 -9.34 -29.96
N PRO A 308 -20.40 -9.78 -29.90
CA PRO A 308 -19.31 -8.96 -29.36
C PRO A 308 -19.23 -7.57 -30.02
N GLY A 309 -19.36 -7.48 -31.35
CA GLY A 309 -19.28 -6.21 -32.06
C GLY A 309 -20.44 -5.26 -31.76
N SER A 310 -21.68 -5.75 -31.73
CA SER A 310 -22.86 -4.94 -31.40
C SER A 310 -22.87 -4.51 -29.93
N ALA A 311 -22.44 -5.38 -29.01
CA ALA A 311 -22.31 -5.02 -27.60
C ALA A 311 -21.22 -3.96 -27.39
N GLY A 312 -20.07 -4.12 -28.06
CA GLY A 312 -19.01 -3.11 -28.07
C GLY A 312 -19.52 -1.76 -28.58
N GLN A 313 -20.36 -1.73 -29.62
CA GLN A 313 -20.96 -0.50 -30.11
C GLN A 313 -21.93 0.13 -29.09
N ALA A 314 -22.80 -0.67 -28.48
CA ALA A 314 -23.75 -0.19 -27.48
C ALA A 314 -23.06 0.43 -26.25
N GLN A 315 -22.00 -0.23 -25.78
CA GLN A 315 -21.22 0.24 -24.65
C GLN A 315 -20.39 1.49 -24.98
N VAL A 316 -19.77 1.55 -26.17
CA VAL A 316 -19.06 2.76 -26.64
C VAL A 316 -20.03 3.94 -26.75
N ASP A 317 -21.22 3.75 -27.32
CA ASP A 317 -22.23 4.81 -27.41
C ASP A 317 -22.59 5.36 -26.03
N LEU A 318 -22.82 4.47 -25.06
CA LEU A 318 -23.13 4.84 -23.67
C LEU A 318 -21.98 5.62 -23.03
N LEU A 319 -20.76 5.07 -23.05
CA LEU A 319 -19.58 5.67 -22.43
C LEU A 319 -19.24 7.03 -23.06
N ASN A 320 -19.33 7.14 -24.39
CA ASN A 320 -19.13 8.40 -25.09
C ASN A 320 -20.22 9.44 -24.75
N ARG A 321 -21.47 9.00 -24.54
CA ARG A 321 -22.56 9.87 -24.10
C ARG A 321 -22.31 10.39 -22.69
N VAL A 322 -21.94 9.52 -21.74
CA VAL A 322 -21.57 9.93 -20.37
C VAL A 322 -20.38 10.89 -20.39
N GLN A 323 -19.32 10.55 -21.12
CA GLN A 323 -18.13 11.40 -21.23
C GLN A 323 -18.44 12.79 -21.78
N ARG A 324 -19.31 12.89 -22.79
CA ARG A 324 -19.66 14.17 -23.44
C ARG A 324 -20.71 14.98 -22.69
N GLU A 325 -21.77 14.34 -22.23
CA GLU A 325 -22.96 15.01 -21.72
C GLU A 325 -22.93 15.20 -20.19
N PHE A 326 -22.19 14.36 -19.47
CA PHE A 326 -21.99 14.47 -18.02
C PHE A 326 -20.57 14.95 -17.69
N ILE A 327 -19.53 14.15 -17.96
CA ILE A 327 -18.17 14.49 -17.49
C ILE A 327 -17.67 15.83 -18.04
N ALA A 328 -17.75 16.06 -19.35
CA ALA A 328 -17.26 17.29 -19.98
C ALA A 328 -18.07 18.55 -19.62
N THR A 329 -19.24 18.41 -19.00
CA THR A 329 -20.12 19.53 -18.60
C THR A 329 -20.05 19.85 -17.11
N HIS A 330 -19.33 19.05 -16.32
CA HIS A 330 -19.23 19.18 -14.87
C HIS A 330 -17.82 19.64 -14.45
N GLU A 331 -17.76 20.76 -13.73
CA GLU A 331 -16.49 21.37 -13.32
C GLU A 331 -15.71 20.45 -12.37
N GLY A 332 -14.41 20.30 -12.63
CA GLY A 332 -13.53 19.45 -11.82
C GLY A 332 -13.71 17.95 -12.02
N ALA A 333 -14.68 17.51 -12.84
CA ALA A 333 -14.86 16.09 -13.15
C ALA A 333 -13.61 15.53 -13.86
N LYS A 334 -13.15 14.36 -13.40
CA LYS A 334 -12.02 13.62 -13.96
C LYS A 334 -12.49 12.78 -15.16
N PRO A 335 -11.57 12.36 -16.05
CA PRO A 335 -11.93 11.51 -17.18
C PRO A 335 -12.67 10.24 -16.72
N LEU A 336 -13.69 9.82 -17.48
CA LEU A 336 -14.50 8.64 -17.15
C LEU A 336 -13.61 7.39 -17.11
N GLN A 337 -13.76 6.58 -16.07
CA GLN A 337 -13.18 5.26 -16.01
C GLN A 337 -14.21 4.20 -16.44
N THR A 338 -13.75 3.06 -16.97
CA THR A 338 -14.60 1.92 -17.29
C THR A 338 -13.82 0.61 -17.19
N VAL A 339 -14.53 -0.48 -16.94
CA VAL A 339 -14.03 -1.84 -17.08
C VAL A 339 -14.79 -2.47 -18.24
N PRO A 340 -14.15 -2.89 -19.34
CA PRO A 340 -14.85 -3.52 -20.44
C PRO A 340 -15.34 -4.92 -20.06
N THR A 341 -16.26 -5.49 -20.83
CA THR A 341 -16.71 -6.88 -20.63
C THR A 341 -15.60 -7.89 -20.90
N GLU A 342 -14.75 -7.61 -21.89
CA GLU A 342 -13.52 -8.37 -22.16
C GLU A 342 -12.33 -7.64 -21.49
N TYR A 343 -12.16 -7.81 -20.18
CA TYR A 343 -11.21 -7.03 -19.35
C TYR A 343 -9.83 -7.66 -19.15
N SER A 344 -9.60 -8.87 -19.64
CA SER A 344 -8.30 -9.56 -19.58
C SER A 344 -7.72 -9.80 -20.97
N ASP A 345 -6.56 -10.45 -21.00
CA ASP A 345 -5.86 -10.94 -22.21
C ASP A 345 -5.40 -9.84 -23.18
N THR A 346 -4.65 -10.25 -24.21
CA THR A 346 -4.14 -9.38 -25.29
C THR A 346 -4.59 -9.86 -26.68
N GLU A 347 -5.67 -10.64 -26.75
CA GLU A 347 -6.23 -11.10 -28.01
C GLU A 347 -7.16 -10.05 -28.62
N ASP A 348 -7.08 -9.83 -29.95
CA ASP A 348 -8.00 -8.92 -30.65
C ASP A 348 -9.37 -9.57 -30.85
N SER A 349 -10.44 -8.77 -30.74
CA SER A 349 -11.81 -9.23 -30.92
C SER A 349 -12.66 -8.15 -31.62
N PRO A 350 -13.82 -8.50 -32.20
CA PRO A 350 -14.75 -7.48 -32.72
C PRO A 350 -15.18 -6.46 -31.66
N TYR A 351 -15.26 -6.88 -30.39
CA TYR A 351 -15.60 -6.02 -29.26
C TYR A 351 -14.46 -5.02 -28.96
N LYS A 352 -13.22 -5.53 -28.77
CA LYS A 352 -12.04 -4.69 -28.50
C LYS A 352 -11.72 -3.76 -29.66
N LYS A 353 -11.89 -4.22 -30.89
CA LYS A 353 -11.75 -3.39 -32.09
C LYS A 353 -12.71 -2.20 -32.10
N THR A 354 -13.99 -2.40 -31.78
CA THR A 354 -14.95 -1.30 -31.73
C THR A 354 -14.55 -0.27 -30.67
N ILE A 355 -14.13 -0.72 -29.48
CA ILE A 355 -13.62 0.17 -28.42
C ILE A 355 -12.39 0.95 -28.90
N ARG A 356 -11.39 0.26 -29.45
CA ARG A 356 -10.15 0.85 -29.99
C ARG A 356 -10.44 1.95 -31.03
N GLU A 357 -11.40 1.72 -31.92
CA GLU A 357 -11.70 2.63 -33.04
C GLU A 357 -12.63 3.79 -32.66
N GLN A 358 -13.48 3.64 -31.63
CA GLN A 358 -14.61 4.55 -31.41
C GLN A 358 -14.76 5.10 -29.99
N LEU A 359 -14.15 4.50 -28.96
CA LEU A 359 -14.24 5.03 -27.60
C LEU A 359 -13.49 6.37 -27.50
N ALA A 360 -14.11 7.37 -26.87
CA ALA A 360 -13.53 8.69 -26.72
C ALA A 360 -12.12 8.60 -26.10
N PRO A 361 -11.10 9.29 -26.65
CA PRO A 361 -9.71 9.16 -26.19
C PRO A 361 -9.49 9.50 -24.72
N ALA A 362 -10.37 10.32 -24.13
CA ALA A 362 -10.30 10.69 -22.72
C ALA A 362 -10.72 9.56 -21.76
N VAL A 363 -11.52 8.58 -22.20
CA VAL A 363 -12.00 7.51 -21.33
C VAL A 363 -10.83 6.59 -20.94
N VAL A 364 -10.63 6.44 -19.64
CA VAL A 364 -9.63 5.54 -19.04
C VAL A 364 -10.23 4.15 -18.93
N MET A 365 -9.49 3.14 -19.36
CA MET A 365 -10.01 1.78 -19.45
C MET A 365 -9.16 0.82 -18.65
N MET A 366 -9.85 0.03 -17.83
CA MET A 366 -9.23 -0.96 -16.96
C MET A 366 -8.93 -2.28 -17.69
N TRP A 367 -7.86 -2.94 -17.28
CA TRP A 367 -7.41 -4.25 -17.77
C TRP A 367 -6.76 -5.03 -16.61
N THR A 368 -7.02 -6.33 -16.51
CA THR A 368 -6.52 -7.14 -15.38
C THR A 368 -5.19 -7.83 -15.62
N GLY A 369 -4.61 -7.68 -16.80
CA GLY A 369 -3.46 -8.46 -17.23
C GLY A 369 -3.80 -9.51 -18.28
N VAL A 370 -2.82 -10.36 -18.61
CA VAL A 370 -3.00 -11.48 -19.56
C VAL A 370 -3.99 -12.55 -19.08
N GLY A 371 -4.46 -12.43 -17.83
CA GLY A 371 -5.56 -13.20 -17.26
C GLY A 371 -6.30 -12.36 -16.22
N VAL A 372 -7.30 -12.96 -15.58
CA VAL A 372 -8.03 -12.30 -14.48
C VAL A 372 -7.13 -12.12 -13.26
N VAL A 373 -6.39 -13.17 -12.88
CA VAL A 373 -5.36 -13.12 -11.84
C VAL A 373 -4.04 -13.55 -12.48
N PRO A 374 -3.31 -12.64 -13.15
CA PRO A 374 -2.10 -12.99 -13.86
C PRO A 374 -0.93 -13.22 -12.87
N PRO A 375 -0.05 -14.20 -13.12
CA PRO A 375 1.12 -14.42 -12.28
C PRO A 375 2.15 -13.27 -12.38
N GLU A 376 2.18 -12.58 -13.52
CA GLU A 376 3.07 -11.45 -13.80
C GLU A 376 2.39 -10.45 -14.75
N ILE A 377 2.89 -9.22 -14.78
CA ILE A 377 2.59 -8.25 -15.84
C ILE A 377 3.91 -7.67 -16.32
N THR A 378 4.26 -7.95 -17.59
CA THR A 378 5.50 -7.51 -18.22
C THR A 378 5.28 -6.28 -19.12
N VAL A 379 6.34 -5.51 -19.39
CA VAL A 379 6.29 -4.37 -20.30
C VAL A 379 5.82 -4.78 -21.70
N PRO A 380 6.30 -5.87 -22.32
CA PRO A 380 5.76 -6.33 -23.60
C PRO A 380 4.27 -6.68 -23.56
N GLN A 381 3.77 -7.30 -22.48
CA GLN A 381 2.34 -7.59 -22.35
C GLN A 381 1.51 -6.29 -22.24
N ALA A 382 2.02 -5.28 -21.53
CA ALA A 382 1.38 -3.97 -21.46
C ALA A 382 1.39 -3.23 -22.81
N GLU A 383 2.47 -3.36 -23.60
CA GLU A 383 2.54 -2.84 -24.97
C GLU A 383 1.51 -3.52 -25.89
N GLU A 384 1.40 -4.85 -25.81
CA GLU A 384 0.39 -5.62 -26.55
C GLU A 384 -1.02 -5.21 -26.16
N ALA A 385 -1.31 -5.08 -24.87
CA ALA A 385 -2.58 -4.59 -24.38
C ALA A 385 -2.86 -3.18 -24.93
N ALA A 386 -1.91 -2.26 -24.84
CA ALA A 386 -2.06 -0.90 -25.34
C ALA A 386 -2.34 -0.87 -26.86
N ALA A 387 -1.73 -1.77 -27.63
CA ALA A 387 -1.98 -1.91 -29.06
C ALA A 387 -3.39 -2.44 -29.38
N VAL A 388 -3.84 -3.49 -28.67
CA VAL A 388 -5.19 -4.06 -28.82
C VAL A 388 -6.26 -3.04 -28.46
N TRP A 389 -6.01 -2.21 -27.46
CA TRP A 389 -6.95 -1.22 -26.97
C TRP A 389 -6.83 0.16 -27.64
N GLY A 390 -5.73 0.40 -28.35
CA GLY A 390 -5.39 1.69 -28.96
C GLY A 390 -5.13 2.82 -27.96
N ARG A 391 -4.80 2.48 -26.70
CA ARG A 391 -4.53 3.43 -25.61
C ARG A 391 -3.79 2.73 -24.47
N LYS A 392 -3.06 3.50 -23.65
CA LYS A 392 -2.53 3.00 -22.37
C LYS A 392 -3.67 2.47 -21.49
N VAL A 393 -3.51 1.27 -20.95
CA VAL A 393 -4.49 0.66 -20.04
C VAL A 393 -4.23 1.08 -18.59
N PHE A 394 -5.28 1.07 -17.77
CA PHE A 394 -5.22 1.24 -16.33
C PHE A 394 -5.33 -0.14 -15.69
N VAL A 395 -4.37 -0.58 -14.88
CA VAL A 395 -4.43 -1.95 -14.36
C VAL A 395 -5.40 -2.04 -13.19
N TRP A 396 -6.36 -2.97 -13.28
CA TRP A 396 -7.04 -3.53 -12.12
C TRP A 396 -6.23 -4.77 -11.73
N ASP A 397 -5.43 -4.67 -10.67
CA ASP A 397 -4.58 -5.76 -10.25
C ASP A 397 -5.31 -6.66 -9.25
N ASN A 398 -5.59 -7.92 -9.60
CA ASN A 398 -6.21 -8.88 -8.68
C ASN A 398 -5.19 -9.47 -7.69
N TYR A 399 -4.58 -8.60 -6.91
CA TYR A 399 -3.74 -8.91 -5.76
C TYR A 399 -3.79 -7.71 -4.79
N PRO A 400 -3.96 -7.91 -3.47
CA PRO A 400 -3.95 -9.18 -2.72
C PRO A 400 -5.31 -9.88 -2.57
N VAL A 401 -6.32 -9.60 -3.41
CA VAL A 401 -7.65 -10.20 -3.27
C VAL A 401 -7.62 -11.72 -3.02
N ASN A 402 -8.37 -12.15 -2.00
CA ASN A 402 -8.46 -13.54 -1.55
C ASN A 402 -9.88 -14.09 -1.66
N ASP A 403 -10.61 -13.71 -2.72
CA ASP A 403 -12.05 -13.97 -2.89
C ASP A 403 -12.40 -15.24 -3.72
N TYR A 404 -11.38 -16.04 -4.09
CA TYR A 404 -11.50 -17.16 -5.04
C TYR A 404 -10.92 -18.48 -4.52
N ASP A 405 -11.39 -19.61 -5.07
CA ASP A 405 -11.17 -20.97 -4.52
C ASP A 405 -9.70 -21.30 -4.15
N ALA A 406 -8.72 -20.90 -4.96
CA ALA A 406 -7.31 -21.19 -4.70
C ALA A 406 -6.72 -20.44 -3.48
N THR A 407 -7.43 -19.46 -2.94
CA THR A 407 -7.04 -18.67 -1.75
C THR A 407 -7.71 -19.14 -0.45
N GLU A 408 -8.44 -20.25 -0.47
CA GLU A 408 -9.10 -20.81 0.72
C GLU A 408 -8.16 -20.92 1.93
N GLY A 409 -8.55 -20.23 3.00
CA GLY A 409 -7.83 -20.25 4.26
C GLY A 409 -6.63 -19.31 4.36
N ARG A 410 -6.37 -18.48 3.34
CA ARG A 410 -5.13 -17.69 3.22
C ARG A 410 -5.34 -16.20 3.45
N LEU A 411 -4.39 -15.57 4.14
CA LEU A 411 -4.07 -14.17 3.88
C LEU A 411 -3.00 -14.12 2.80
N LEU A 412 -3.07 -13.12 1.93
CA LEU A 412 -2.05 -12.91 0.89
C LEU A 412 -1.14 -11.77 1.32
N LEU A 413 -0.10 -12.09 2.11
CA LEU A 413 0.81 -11.10 2.71
C LEU A 413 2.19 -11.07 2.04
N ALA A 414 2.35 -11.70 0.88
CA ALA A 414 3.57 -11.61 0.08
C ALA A 414 3.86 -10.15 -0.34
N PRO A 415 5.12 -9.82 -0.69
CA PRO A 415 5.43 -8.52 -1.26
C PRO A 415 4.71 -8.32 -2.61
N TYR A 416 4.39 -7.07 -2.95
CA TYR A 416 3.92 -6.74 -4.29
C TYR A 416 5.05 -6.99 -5.30
N ALA A 417 4.93 -8.01 -6.14
CA ALA A 417 6.01 -8.48 -7.00
C ALA A 417 5.49 -8.91 -8.39
N GLU A 418 6.41 -9.29 -9.28
CA GLU A 418 6.10 -9.78 -10.64
C GLU A 418 5.38 -8.77 -11.55
N ARG A 419 5.40 -7.49 -11.20
CA ARG A 419 5.07 -6.37 -12.10
C ARG A 419 6.39 -5.75 -12.53
N GLU A 420 6.69 -5.81 -13.83
CA GLU A 420 8.02 -5.45 -14.35
C GLU A 420 8.29 -3.93 -14.19
N PRO A 421 9.46 -3.53 -13.64
CA PRO A 421 9.90 -2.13 -13.67
C PRO A 421 9.89 -1.55 -15.10
N GLY A 422 9.35 -0.34 -15.27
CA GLY A 422 9.19 0.31 -16.58
C GLY A 422 7.75 0.29 -17.11
N LEU A 423 6.82 -0.35 -16.39
CA LEU A 423 5.39 -0.34 -16.75
C LEU A 423 4.77 1.06 -16.81
N HIS A 424 5.32 2.06 -16.11
CA HIS A 424 4.82 3.44 -16.17
C HIS A 424 4.81 4.01 -17.61
N ASP A 425 5.71 3.55 -18.48
CA ASP A 425 5.76 3.96 -19.88
C ASP A 425 4.57 3.45 -20.70
N GLN A 426 3.91 2.37 -20.28
CA GLN A 426 2.82 1.71 -21.02
C GLN A 426 1.45 1.81 -20.33
N LEU A 427 1.44 2.08 -19.02
CA LEU A 427 0.24 2.13 -18.21
C LEU A 427 -0.20 3.56 -17.89
N SER A 428 -1.51 3.72 -17.69
CA SER A 428 -2.10 4.96 -17.11
C SER A 428 -2.11 4.92 -15.58
N GLY A 429 -1.76 3.79 -14.98
CA GLY A 429 -1.72 3.57 -13.53
C GLY A 429 -2.07 2.15 -13.12
N ILE A 430 -2.15 1.93 -11.81
CA ILE A 430 -2.56 0.65 -11.21
C ILE A 430 -3.46 0.92 -9.99
N VAL A 431 -4.54 0.16 -9.89
CA VAL A 431 -5.30 -0.02 -8.64
C VAL A 431 -5.32 -1.49 -8.24
N LEU A 432 -5.10 -1.77 -6.97
CA LEU A 432 -5.15 -3.12 -6.43
C LEU A 432 -6.59 -3.48 -6.05
N ASN A 433 -6.97 -4.72 -6.28
CA ASN A 433 -8.14 -5.33 -5.67
C ASN A 433 -7.69 -5.97 -4.34
N PRO A 434 -8.07 -5.41 -3.19
CA PRO A 434 -7.61 -5.87 -1.90
C PRO A 434 -8.39 -7.09 -1.39
N MET A 435 -8.02 -7.60 -0.21
CA MET A 435 -8.75 -8.66 0.50
C MET A 435 -10.00 -8.08 1.19
N ASN A 436 -10.91 -8.97 1.61
CA ASN A 436 -11.97 -8.59 2.55
C ASN A 436 -11.41 -8.02 3.87
N GLN A 437 -10.19 -8.44 4.25
CA GLN A 437 -9.43 -7.95 5.41
C GLN A 437 -8.72 -6.64 5.06
N ALA A 438 -9.34 -5.51 5.41
CA ALA A 438 -8.89 -4.18 4.99
C ALA A 438 -7.46 -3.87 5.45
N SER A 439 -7.17 -3.97 6.74
CA SER A 439 -5.85 -3.61 7.28
C SER A 439 -4.76 -4.61 6.88
N ALA A 440 -5.10 -5.90 6.76
CA ALA A 440 -4.15 -6.90 6.24
C ALA A 440 -3.74 -6.62 4.78
N SER A 441 -4.62 -6.01 3.98
CA SER A 441 -4.34 -5.63 2.59
C SER A 441 -3.27 -4.55 2.45
N LYS A 442 -3.04 -3.76 3.52
CA LYS A 442 -2.04 -2.68 3.53
C LYS A 442 -0.63 -3.17 3.22
N VAL A 443 -0.31 -4.44 3.46
CA VAL A 443 1.01 -5.02 3.15
C VAL A 443 1.32 -4.92 1.65
N ALA A 444 0.41 -5.37 0.80
CA ALA A 444 0.56 -5.31 -0.64
C ALA A 444 0.32 -3.89 -1.18
N GLU A 445 -0.64 -3.15 -0.62
CA GLU A 445 -0.94 -1.77 -1.02
C GLU A 445 0.23 -0.81 -0.75
N PHE A 446 0.98 -1.02 0.35
CA PHE A 446 2.21 -0.27 0.64
C PHE A 446 3.29 -0.52 -0.41
N GLY A 447 3.48 -1.78 -0.81
CA GLY A 447 4.39 -2.14 -1.90
C GLY A 447 3.98 -1.55 -3.24
N ALA A 448 2.69 -1.59 -3.55
CA ALA A 448 2.15 -0.98 -4.76
C ALA A 448 2.28 0.56 -4.77
N ALA A 449 2.18 1.20 -3.61
CA ALA A 449 2.45 2.63 -3.48
C ALA A 449 3.90 2.97 -3.85
N ASP A 450 4.87 2.17 -3.39
CA ASP A 450 6.28 2.32 -3.76
C ASP A 450 6.48 2.09 -5.27
N PHE A 451 5.93 0.99 -5.81
CA PHE A 451 6.05 0.64 -7.22
C PHE A 451 5.42 1.69 -8.16
N THR A 452 4.18 2.10 -7.90
CA THR A 452 3.46 3.03 -8.80
C THR A 452 4.00 4.45 -8.73
N TRP A 453 4.68 4.82 -7.64
CA TRP A 453 5.40 6.08 -7.53
C TRP A 453 6.74 6.05 -8.26
N ASN A 454 7.54 4.99 -8.08
CA ASN A 454 8.87 4.86 -8.68
C ASN A 454 9.24 3.39 -9.00
N ASP A 455 8.67 2.85 -10.07
CA ASP A 455 8.89 1.46 -10.48
C ASP A 455 10.35 1.17 -10.85
N THR A 456 11.11 2.16 -11.33
CA THR A 456 12.52 2.00 -11.73
C THR A 456 13.48 1.80 -10.54
N ALA A 457 13.09 2.27 -9.35
CA ALA A 457 13.86 2.11 -8.11
C ALA A 457 13.14 1.20 -7.09
N TYR A 458 12.11 0.48 -7.53
CA TYR A 458 11.33 -0.41 -6.69
C TYR A 458 12.14 -1.64 -6.28
N ASP A 459 12.05 -1.99 -5.00
CA ASP A 459 12.58 -3.23 -4.43
C ASP A 459 11.47 -3.88 -3.59
N PRO A 460 10.92 -5.04 -4.00
CA PRO A 460 9.82 -5.68 -3.29
C PRO A 460 10.18 -6.09 -1.87
N GLN A 461 11.42 -6.53 -1.63
CA GLN A 461 11.86 -6.98 -0.31
C GLN A 461 12.00 -5.80 0.65
N ARG A 462 12.51 -4.66 0.17
CA ARG A 462 12.58 -3.41 0.93
C ARG A 462 11.19 -2.88 1.24
N ALA A 463 10.30 -2.81 0.24
CA ALA A 463 8.95 -2.32 0.44
C ALA A 463 8.17 -3.17 1.45
N TRP A 464 8.39 -4.48 1.46
CA TRP A 464 7.80 -5.41 2.44
C TRP A 464 8.29 -5.18 3.87
N GLN A 465 9.59 -4.89 4.04
CA GLN A 465 10.16 -4.50 5.33
C GLN A 465 9.60 -3.16 5.83
N GLU A 466 9.46 -2.18 4.94
CA GLU A 466 8.87 -0.89 5.29
C GLU A 466 7.37 -0.98 5.57
N ALA A 467 6.63 -1.89 4.92
CA ALA A 467 5.24 -2.18 5.25
C ALA A 467 5.10 -2.75 6.68
N ALA A 468 5.95 -3.73 7.05
CA ALA A 468 6.00 -4.25 8.42
C ALA A 468 6.36 -3.15 9.43
N ARG A 469 7.34 -2.30 9.10
CA ARG A 469 7.77 -1.17 9.94
C ARG A 469 6.66 -0.14 10.11
N TYR A 470 5.89 0.15 9.06
CA TYR A 470 4.74 1.04 9.08
C TYR A 470 3.66 0.50 10.03
N LEU A 471 3.27 -0.76 9.88
CA LEU A 471 2.28 -1.42 10.74
C LEU A 471 2.74 -1.52 12.20
N ALA A 472 4.05 -1.63 12.45
CA ALA A 472 4.66 -1.63 13.78
C ALA A 472 4.85 -0.23 14.40
N GLY A 473 4.51 0.86 13.69
CA GLY A 473 4.80 2.22 14.15
C GLY A 473 6.31 2.47 14.38
N GLY A 474 7.17 1.73 13.66
CA GLY A 474 8.62 1.79 13.79
C GLY A 474 9.24 0.93 14.89
N ASP A 475 8.45 0.15 15.65
CA ASP A 475 8.97 -0.75 16.69
C ASP A 475 9.73 -1.95 16.08
N PRO A 476 11.04 -2.13 16.37
CA PRO A 476 11.84 -3.18 15.73
C PRO A 476 11.39 -4.60 16.07
N ALA A 477 10.94 -4.86 17.30
CA ALA A 477 10.56 -6.21 17.74
C ALA A 477 9.24 -6.67 17.10
N THR A 478 8.31 -5.74 16.95
CA THR A 478 7.04 -5.94 16.25
C THR A 478 7.27 -6.07 14.74
N THR A 479 8.17 -5.26 14.17
CA THR A 479 8.57 -5.37 12.76
C THR A 479 9.12 -6.76 12.43
N GLU A 480 10.03 -7.28 13.28
CA GLU A 480 10.59 -8.63 13.11
C GLU A 480 9.51 -9.72 13.21
N ALA A 481 8.57 -9.58 14.16
CA ALA A 481 7.45 -10.50 14.32
C ALA A 481 6.50 -10.48 13.10
N LEU A 482 6.18 -9.30 12.58
CA LEU A 482 5.37 -9.14 11.37
C LEU A 482 6.06 -9.79 10.17
N LEU A 483 7.36 -9.61 9.98
CA LEU A 483 8.09 -10.23 8.87
C LEU A 483 8.09 -11.77 8.94
N ALA A 484 8.22 -12.35 10.13
CA ALA A 484 8.09 -13.79 10.31
C ALA A 484 6.66 -14.26 9.99
N PHE A 485 5.63 -13.50 10.39
CA PHE A 485 4.25 -13.81 10.06
C PHE A 485 3.96 -13.65 8.55
N PHE A 486 4.47 -12.61 7.90
CA PHE A 486 4.31 -12.41 6.47
C PHE A 486 4.97 -13.54 5.66
N ASP A 487 6.13 -14.05 6.09
CA ASP A 487 6.76 -15.25 5.50
C ASP A 487 5.81 -16.45 5.55
N LEU A 488 5.17 -16.68 6.70
CA LEU A 488 4.20 -17.76 6.87
C LEU A 488 2.90 -17.58 6.05
N GLU A 489 2.61 -16.37 5.57
CA GLU A 489 1.46 -16.03 4.71
C GLU A 489 1.90 -15.59 3.29
N HIS A 490 3.10 -15.98 2.86
CA HIS A 490 3.73 -15.48 1.62
C HIS A 490 3.14 -16.08 0.33
N LEU A 491 2.40 -17.19 0.39
CA LEU A 491 1.93 -17.85 -0.82
C LEU A 491 0.94 -16.96 -1.58
N ALA A 492 1.18 -16.77 -2.89
CA ALA A 492 0.25 -16.11 -3.79
C ALA A 492 -0.09 -17.02 -4.97
N PRO A 493 -1.37 -17.44 -5.12
CA PRO A 493 -1.82 -18.24 -6.24
C PRO A 493 -2.47 -17.38 -7.33
N THR A 494 -2.69 -17.98 -8.50
CA THR A 494 -3.65 -17.48 -9.50
C THR A 494 -5.00 -18.20 -9.33
N SER A 495 -6.03 -17.79 -10.07
CA SER A 495 -7.36 -18.40 -10.02
C SER A 495 -7.39 -19.89 -10.39
N ASN A 496 -6.40 -20.39 -11.15
CA ASN A 496 -6.28 -21.81 -11.51
C ASN A 496 -5.38 -22.61 -10.55
N GLY A 497 -4.88 -21.99 -9.47
CA GLY A 497 -4.02 -22.62 -8.47
C GLY A 497 -2.52 -22.61 -8.82
N GLN A 498 -2.10 -21.97 -9.91
CA GLN A 498 -0.67 -21.75 -10.15
C GLN A 498 -0.11 -20.81 -9.08
N VAL A 499 0.88 -21.28 -8.33
CA VAL A 499 1.59 -20.47 -7.34
C VAL A 499 2.64 -19.62 -8.05
N TRP A 500 2.55 -18.30 -7.92
CA TRP A 500 3.50 -17.35 -8.51
C TRP A 500 4.41 -16.70 -7.45
N GLN A 501 4.02 -16.73 -6.18
CA GLN A 501 4.96 -16.55 -5.05
C GLN A 501 4.90 -17.75 -4.09
N PRO A 502 6.04 -18.36 -3.74
CA PRO A 502 6.08 -19.59 -2.95
C PRO A 502 5.65 -19.37 -1.49
N GLN A 503 5.27 -20.45 -0.82
CA GLN A 503 4.98 -20.44 0.62
C GLN A 503 6.26 -20.38 1.45
N ALA A 504 6.29 -19.49 2.44
CA ALA A 504 7.31 -19.41 3.50
C ALA A 504 8.76 -19.61 3.03
N PRO A 505 9.24 -18.81 2.05
CA PRO A 505 10.59 -18.96 1.49
C PRO A 505 11.70 -18.85 2.53
N GLU A 506 11.59 -18.00 3.55
CA GLU A 506 12.62 -17.85 4.59
C GLU A 506 12.62 -19.05 5.54
N LEU A 507 11.44 -19.51 5.99
CA LEU A 507 11.34 -20.76 6.74
C LEU A 507 11.88 -21.94 5.93
N ALA A 508 11.50 -22.08 4.66
CA ALA A 508 11.96 -23.16 3.79
C ALA A 508 13.49 -23.18 3.67
N ARG A 509 14.11 -22.01 3.43
CA ARG A 509 15.58 -21.86 3.39
C ARG A 509 16.23 -22.33 4.69
N ARG A 510 15.70 -21.92 5.85
CA ARG A 510 16.22 -22.32 7.17
C ARG A 510 16.05 -23.81 7.45
N LEU A 511 14.95 -24.41 7.00
CA LEU A 511 14.72 -25.85 7.12
C LEU A 511 15.65 -26.66 6.22
N ASP A 512 16.00 -26.16 5.04
CA ASP A 512 17.00 -26.80 4.17
C ASP A 512 18.40 -26.72 4.77
N GLU A 513 18.78 -25.57 5.35
CA GLU A 513 20.03 -25.42 6.12
C GLU A 513 20.06 -26.33 7.35
N PHE A 514 18.94 -26.47 8.04
CA PHE A 514 18.77 -27.41 9.15
C PHE A 514 19.04 -28.84 8.68
N ARG A 515 18.38 -29.29 7.60
CA ARG A 515 18.54 -30.66 7.05
C ARG A 515 19.98 -30.92 6.60
N ALA A 516 20.63 -29.95 5.95
CA ALA A 516 22.01 -30.06 5.53
C ALA A 516 22.97 -30.22 6.72
N THR A 517 22.74 -29.46 7.80
CA THR A 517 23.59 -29.50 9.00
C THR A 517 23.30 -30.73 9.87
N TRP A 518 22.04 -31.18 9.92
CA TRP A 518 21.57 -32.28 10.76
C TRP A 518 22.35 -33.59 10.54
N ALA A 519 22.75 -33.86 9.30
CA ALA A 519 23.49 -35.08 8.95
C ALA A 519 24.87 -35.18 9.63
N ASP A 520 25.50 -34.03 9.91
CA ASP A 520 26.86 -33.95 10.45
C ASP A 520 26.89 -33.51 11.92
N ASP A 521 26.09 -32.50 12.29
CA ASP A 521 26.04 -31.92 13.63
C ASP A 521 24.60 -31.54 14.01
N LYS A 522 23.93 -32.47 14.69
CA LYS A 522 22.54 -32.31 15.16
C LYS A 522 22.38 -31.14 16.12
N GLY A 523 23.34 -30.94 17.03
CA GLY A 523 23.30 -29.88 18.02
C GLY A 523 23.40 -28.50 17.36
N ALA A 524 24.31 -28.35 16.40
CA ALA A 524 24.44 -27.13 15.61
C ALA A 524 23.19 -26.85 14.77
N ALA A 525 22.61 -27.87 14.13
CA ALA A 525 21.37 -27.73 13.36
C ALA A 525 20.22 -27.18 14.22
N ILE A 526 19.98 -27.78 15.39
CA ILE A 526 18.95 -27.32 16.34
C ILE A 526 19.25 -25.89 16.82
N ALA A 527 20.49 -25.62 17.21
CA ALA A 527 20.89 -24.31 17.71
C ALA A 527 20.71 -23.18 16.67
N ALA A 528 20.88 -23.49 15.37
CA ALA A 528 20.70 -22.52 14.30
C ALA A 528 19.22 -22.20 14.00
N LEU A 529 18.34 -23.21 14.05
CA LEU A 529 16.91 -23.04 13.74
C LEU A 529 16.08 -22.53 14.93
N ARG A 530 16.47 -22.87 16.17
CA ARG A 530 15.71 -22.56 17.38
C ARG A 530 15.37 -21.07 17.56
N PRO A 531 16.27 -20.09 17.32
CA PRO A 531 15.91 -18.68 17.46
C PRO A 531 14.77 -18.24 16.53
N TYR A 532 14.70 -18.79 15.31
CA TYR A 532 13.60 -18.48 14.39
C TYR A 532 12.30 -19.18 14.80
N ALA A 533 12.37 -20.41 15.32
CA ALA A 533 11.22 -21.08 15.90
C ALA A 533 10.66 -20.33 17.12
N GLU A 534 11.53 -19.80 17.99
CA GLU A 534 11.16 -18.95 19.12
C GLU A 534 10.54 -17.63 18.66
N LEU A 535 11.04 -17.03 17.57
CA LEU A 535 10.43 -15.86 16.95
C LEU A 535 9.02 -16.16 16.44
N ILE A 536 8.82 -17.23 15.68
CA ILE A 536 7.49 -17.64 15.18
C ILE A 536 6.53 -17.85 16.35
N ALA A 537 6.94 -18.56 17.40
CA ALA A 537 6.11 -18.81 18.57
C ALA A 537 5.78 -17.54 19.39
N ALA A 538 6.64 -16.53 19.34
CA ALA A 538 6.41 -15.25 20.02
C ALA A 538 5.69 -14.21 19.14
N ALA A 539 5.67 -14.40 17.82
CA ALA A 539 5.20 -13.41 16.87
C ALA A 539 3.74 -13.00 17.10
N PRO A 540 2.77 -13.91 17.35
CA PRO A 540 1.38 -13.51 17.48
C PRO A 540 1.14 -12.56 18.65
N GLN A 541 1.72 -12.83 19.82
CA GLN A 541 1.58 -11.95 20.98
C GLN A 541 2.28 -10.60 20.74
N ARG A 542 3.48 -10.60 20.15
CA ARG A 542 4.19 -9.36 19.81
C ARG A 542 3.41 -8.50 18.82
N ILE A 543 2.78 -9.12 17.83
CA ILE A 543 1.92 -8.44 16.86
C ILE A 543 0.71 -7.84 17.58
N ARG A 544 -0.05 -8.64 18.34
CA ARG A 544 -1.25 -8.17 19.07
C ARG A 544 -0.95 -7.00 20.02
N ASP A 545 0.20 -7.00 20.67
CA ASP A 545 0.59 -5.96 21.63
C ASP A 545 1.24 -4.73 20.98
N GLY A 546 1.86 -4.91 19.79
CA GLY A 546 2.82 -3.95 19.24
C GLY A 546 2.40 -3.25 17.94
N VAL A 547 1.41 -3.75 17.20
CA VAL A 547 0.97 -3.07 15.97
C VAL A 547 0.38 -1.70 16.30
N ALA A 548 0.77 -0.69 15.53
CA ALA A 548 0.21 0.65 15.59
C ALA A 548 -1.20 0.70 14.99
N ASP A 549 -1.49 -0.20 14.05
CA ASP A 549 -2.83 -0.42 13.50
C ASP A 549 -3.49 -1.64 14.17
N PRO A 550 -4.37 -1.46 15.17
CA PRO A 550 -5.04 -2.58 15.83
C PRO A 550 -6.01 -3.34 14.93
N ALA A 551 -6.45 -2.77 13.80
CA ALA A 551 -7.30 -3.47 12.84
C ALA A 551 -6.54 -4.61 12.16
N PHE A 552 -5.21 -4.47 11.98
CA PHE A 552 -4.38 -5.56 11.42
C PHE A 552 -4.47 -6.83 12.27
N ALA A 553 -4.35 -6.68 13.59
CA ALA A 553 -4.43 -7.81 14.51
C ALA A 553 -5.85 -8.42 14.58
N ALA A 554 -6.88 -7.61 14.34
CA ALA A 554 -8.26 -8.08 14.26
C ALA A 554 -8.52 -8.89 12.98
N ASP A 555 -8.12 -8.35 11.83
CA ASP A 555 -8.19 -9.00 10.52
C ASP A 555 -7.43 -10.33 10.50
N ALA A 556 -6.24 -10.36 11.09
CA ALA A 556 -5.38 -11.54 11.10
C ALA A 556 -5.66 -12.50 12.27
N ALA A 557 -6.65 -12.26 13.13
CA ALA A 557 -6.79 -12.97 14.40
C ALA A 557 -6.80 -14.51 14.28
N PRO A 558 -7.57 -15.15 13.37
CA PRO A 558 -7.51 -16.60 13.20
C PRO A 558 -6.14 -17.14 12.75
N TRP A 559 -5.44 -16.39 11.90
CA TRP A 559 -4.10 -16.75 11.43
C TRP A 559 -3.03 -16.59 12.51
N LEU A 560 -3.17 -15.56 13.36
CA LEU A 560 -2.33 -15.39 14.55
C LEU A 560 -2.56 -16.51 15.58
N ASP A 561 -3.82 -16.90 15.81
CA ASP A 561 -4.18 -18.03 16.70
C ASP A 561 -3.62 -19.36 16.17
N ALA A 562 -3.66 -19.58 14.85
CA ALA A 562 -3.04 -20.75 14.22
C ALA A 562 -1.51 -20.70 14.31
N THR A 563 -0.91 -19.53 14.11
CA THR A 563 0.54 -19.31 14.24
C THR A 563 1.04 -19.60 15.66
N ASP A 564 0.26 -19.26 16.69
CA ASP A 564 0.59 -19.59 18.10
C ASP A 564 0.78 -21.11 18.27
N LEU A 565 -0.15 -21.90 17.72
CA LEU A 565 -0.11 -23.37 17.80
C LEU A 565 0.97 -23.98 16.91
N TRP A 566 1.15 -23.46 15.69
CA TRP A 566 2.18 -23.91 14.77
C TRP A 566 3.60 -23.62 15.26
N GLY A 567 3.83 -22.43 15.85
CA GLY A 567 5.11 -22.08 16.48
C GLY A 567 5.44 -22.98 17.67
N ALA A 568 4.45 -23.27 18.52
CA ALA A 568 4.61 -24.22 19.61
C ALA A 568 4.90 -25.65 19.11
N ALA A 569 4.24 -26.09 18.03
CA ALA A 569 4.50 -27.38 17.41
C ALA A 569 5.92 -27.50 16.84
N LEU A 570 6.44 -26.41 16.25
CA LEU A 570 7.82 -26.35 15.76
C LEU A 570 8.83 -26.46 16.91
N LEU A 571 8.62 -25.75 18.02
CA LEU A 571 9.47 -25.85 19.21
C LEU A 571 9.46 -27.26 19.81
N ALA A 572 8.28 -27.87 19.97
CA ALA A 572 8.17 -29.26 20.45
C ALA A 572 8.88 -30.23 19.50
N SER A 573 8.83 -30.01 18.19
CA SER A 573 9.59 -30.81 17.22
C SER A 573 11.11 -30.69 17.43
N LEU A 574 11.62 -29.48 17.67
CA LEU A 574 13.04 -29.26 17.98
C LEU A 574 13.45 -29.86 19.33
N ASP A 575 12.58 -29.82 20.33
CA ASP A 575 12.82 -30.44 21.64
C ASP A 575 12.85 -31.96 21.53
N GLY A 576 11.97 -32.55 20.70
CA GLY A 576 12.00 -33.98 20.40
C GLY A 576 13.27 -34.41 19.66
N LEU A 577 13.73 -33.60 18.70
CA LEU A 577 14.99 -33.83 17.98
C LEU A 577 16.21 -33.69 18.91
N GLN A 578 16.19 -32.73 19.83
CA GLN A 578 17.23 -32.57 20.85
C GLN A 578 17.28 -33.79 21.78
N ALA A 579 16.15 -34.21 22.34
CA ALA A 579 16.06 -35.38 23.20
C ALA A 579 16.58 -36.65 22.50
N ARG A 580 16.26 -36.82 21.21
CA ARG A 580 16.80 -37.91 20.41
C ARG A 580 18.31 -37.81 20.22
N ALA A 581 18.85 -36.63 19.94
CA ALA A 581 20.28 -36.41 19.83
C ALA A 581 21.02 -36.76 21.14
N ASP A 582 20.35 -36.53 22.28
CA ASP A 582 20.85 -36.85 23.63
C ASP A 582 20.63 -38.32 24.03
N GLY A 583 19.95 -39.12 23.19
CA GLY A 583 19.71 -40.54 23.41
C GLY A 583 18.47 -40.87 24.26
N ASP A 584 17.59 -39.91 24.52
CA ASP A 584 16.31 -40.09 25.23
C ASP A 584 15.15 -40.20 24.23
N GLU A 585 14.99 -41.38 23.62
CA GLU A 585 13.87 -41.65 22.69
C GLU A 585 12.49 -41.54 23.36
N GLY A 586 12.40 -41.81 24.67
CA GLY A 586 11.13 -41.71 25.39
C GLY A 586 10.67 -40.27 25.54
N ALA A 587 11.60 -39.34 25.79
CA ALA A 587 11.32 -37.91 25.74
C ALA A 587 11.03 -37.44 24.31
N ALA A 588 11.82 -37.89 23.33
CA ALA A 588 11.61 -37.54 21.93
C ALA A 588 10.19 -37.89 21.45
N GLU A 589 9.72 -39.12 21.70
CA GLU A 589 8.37 -39.56 21.32
C GLU A 589 7.26 -38.72 21.96
N ARG A 590 7.45 -38.23 23.20
CA ARG A 590 6.45 -37.35 23.85
C ARG A 590 6.37 -35.99 23.19
N GLU A 591 7.52 -35.37 22.91
CA GLU A 591 7.56 -34.05 22.27
C GLU A 591 7.02 -34.10 20.83
N PHE A 592 7.32 -35.18 20.07
CA PHE A 592 6.72 -35.37 18.75
C PHE A 592 5.20 -35.59 18.79
N ALA A 593 4.69 -36.27 19.81
CA ALA A 593 3.25 -36.43 20.00
C ALA A 593 2.57 -35.10 20.35
N GLU A 594 3.20 -34.27 21.18
CA GLU A 594 2.73 -32.91 21.49
C GLU A 594 2.73 -32.03 20.23
N ALA A 595 3.82 -32.05 19.45
CA ALA A 595 3.91 -31.32 18.19
C ALA A 595 2.78 -31.71 17.21
N ALA A 596 2.48 -33.00 17.09
CA ALA A 596 1.39 -33.49 16.25
C ALA A 596 0.00 -33.07 16.74
N ASP A 597 -0.24 -33.04 18.06
CA ASP A 597 -1.52 -32.56 18.62
C ASP A 597 -1.71 -31.06 18.40
N LEU A 598 -0.66 -30.26 18.62
CA LEU A 598 -0.65 -28.82 18.36
C LEU A 598 -0.92 -28.52 16.89
N ALA A 599 -0.22 -29.20 15.97
CA ALA A 599 -0.44 -29.09 14.53
C ALA A 599 -1.88 -29.43 14.12
N ARG A 600 -2.45 -30.51 14.67
CA ARG A 600 -3.85 -30.89 14.44
C ARG A 600 -4.82 -29.78 14.88
N ARG A 601 -4.62 -29.24 16.09
CA ARG A 601 -5.46 -28.16 16.63
C ARG A 601 -5.34 -26.87 15.82
N ALA A 602 -4.14 -26.57 15.31
CA ALA A 602 -3.91 -25.43 14.43
C ALA A 602 -4.73 -25.58 13.14
N GLY A 603 -4.70 -26.76 12.51
CA GLY A 603 -5.47 -27.06 11.29
C GLY A 603 -6.99 -27.14 11.48
N GLU A 604 -7.51 -27.04 12.71
CA GLU A 604 -8.95 -26.99 13.00
C GLU A 604 -9.49 -25.55 13.03
N ILE A 605 -8.62 -24.54 13.14
CA ILE A 605 -9.02 -23.12 13.16
C ILE A 605 -9.60 -22.72 11.81
N GLN A 606 -10.73 -22.02 11.84
CA GLN A 606 -11.45 -21.57 10.64
C GLN A 606 -11.22 -20.07 10.42
N THR A 607 -11.32 -19.64 9.17
CA THR A 607 -11.32 -18.22 8.80
C THR A 607 -12.55 -17.49 9.35
N ILE A 608 -12.58 -16.16 9.19
CA ILE A 608 -13.63 -15.30 9.77
C ILE A 608 -14.98 -15.58 9.08
N PRO A 609 -16.01 -16.08 9.81
CA PRO A 609 -17.28 -16.45 9.21
C PRO A 609 -18.00 -15.25 8.57
N GLY A 610 -18.35 -15.38 7.30
CA GLY A 610 -19.08 -14.37 6.52
C GLY A 610 -18.20 -13.28 5.91
N GLU A 611 -16.97 -13.11 6.40
CA GLU A 611 -16.04 -12.10 5.92
C GLU A 611 -15.06 -12.67 4.89
N THR A 612 -14.37 -13.76 5.23
CA THR A 612 -13.45 -14.44 4.30
C THR A 612 -14.24 -15.31 3.33
N ARG A 613 -13.94 -15.24 2.03
CA ARG A 613 -14.55 -16.10 1.01
C ARG A 613 -13.48 -16.56 0.04
N PRO A 614 -13.28 -17.86 -0.24
CA PRO A 614 -13.97 -18.99 0.36
C PRO A 614 -13.58 -19.15 1.84
N GLN A 615 -14.57 -19.53 2.66
CA GLN A 615 -14.32 -19.92 4.05
C GLN A 615 -13.65 -21.28 4.09
N GLY A 616 -12.77 -21.50 5.06
CA GLY A 616 -12.14 -22.80 5.25
C GLY A 616 -11.19 -22.81 6.44
N PRO A 617 -10.48 -23.93 6.63
CA PRO A 617 -9.40 -24.02 7.59
C PRO A 617 -8.30 -23.01 7.26
N VAL A 618 -7.83 -22.30 8.28
CA VAL A 618 -6.70 -21.37 8.18
C VAL A 618 -5.44 -22.11 7.74
N ARG A 619 -4.69 -21.50 6.81
CA ARG A 619 -3.42 -22.02 6.30
C ARG A 619 -2.29 -21.08 6.69
N VAL A 620 -1.29 -21.61 7.38
CA VAL A 620 -0.10 -20.88 7.84
C VAL A 620 1.12 -21.75 7.50
N GLY A 621 1.99 -21.28 6.59
CA GLY A 621 3.20 -21.99 6.21
C GLY A 621 2.98 -23.40 5.64
N ASP A 622 1.81 -23.68 5.04
CA ASP A 622 1.41 -25.03 4.61
C ASP A 622 2.26 -25.58 3.45
N GLY A 623 2.54 -26.88 3.48
CA GLY A 623 3.52 -27.52 2.62
C GLY A 623 4.98 -27.34 3.08
N VAL A 624 5.28 -26.41 4.00
CA VAL A 624 6.63 -26.16 4.54
C VAL A 624 6.72 -26.55 6.01
N LEU A 625 5.92 -25.89 6.86
CA LEU A 625 5.98 -26.03 8.32
C LEU A 625 5.35 -27.34 8.79
N ASP A 626 4.14 -27.62 8.32
CA ASP A 626 3.40 -28.86 8.57
C ASP A 626 4.18 -30.10 8.10
N THR A 627 4.78 -30.03 6.91
CA THR A 627 5.64 -31.10 6.37
C THR A 627 6.83 -31.37 7.29
N PHE A 628 7.53 -30.31 7.73
CA PHE A 628 8.68 -30.49 8.64
C PHE A 628 8.26 -31.11 9.98
N ILE A 629 7.15 -30.65 10.58
CA ILE A 629 6.63 -31.21 11.84
C ILE A 629 6.27 -32.68 11.66
N ALA A 630 5.64 -33.06 10.54
CA ALA A 630 5.29 -34.44 10.24
C ALA A 630 6.52 -35.34 10.01
N ASP A 631 7.58 -34.79 9.42
CA ASP A 631 8.81 -35.52 9.08
C ASP A 631 9.81 -35.60 10.25
N ALA A 632 9.78 -34.67 11.20
CA ALA A 632 10.71 -34.58 12.32
C ALA A 632 10.90 -35.92 13.10
N PRO A 633 9.84 -36.71 13.39
CA PRO A 633 9.99 -38.01 14.04
C PRO A 633 10.81 -39.03 13.25
N GLY A 634 10.95 -38.85 11.93
CA GLY A 634 11.75 -39.69 11.04
C GLY A 634 13.23 -39.32 10.95
N LEU A 635 13.63 -38.14 11.41
CA LEU A 635 15.02 -37.67 11.35
C LEU A 635 15.89 -38.41 12.37
N ARG A 636 17.04 -38.91 11.89
CA ARG A 636 17.93 -39.81 12.62
C ARG A 636 19.33 -39.29 12.78
#